data_AF-A0A395SDK3-F1
#
_entry.id   AF-A0A395SDK3-F1
#
_cell.length_a   1.000
_cell.length_b   1.000
_cell.length_c   1.000
_cell.angle_alpha   90.00
_cell.angle_beta   90.00
_cell.angle_gamma   90.00
#
_symmetry.space_group_name_H-M   'P 1'
#
loop_
_entity.id
_entity.type
_entity.pdbx_description
1 polymer ?
#
loop_
_entity_poly.entity_id
_entity_poly.type
_entity_poly.pdbx_seq_one_letter_code
_entity_poly.pdbx_strand_id
1 'polypeptide(L)'
;MASQEQINDPTNNAEQEIRSKVERILNETHFAASDLRRLSGGTANFIYHATLKQSSLGDKYQDGVVIKHGEGYVATHPSFKISTSRCAIEYESLVCLAELPPVETHCCIISTPETYYFNYDTNTQVQEYLPHALSLKEYALKHFSSPTSPTHKPQCDQLGHALGAWLRLFHGWSQEPKQAAMRETFAGNNDGQGLKNMINYQQLLQMVDQHPDILGDARDILQGVSDLAAGELLDETCLYPIHGDFWTGNVLVPDVPVTNNSRTPIRIVDWELTQLGVRPLDLGQFIAELWSLKLYRNIDAGEWLIRAFADGYGLVDDSFAYRTIIHVGVHIICFGRYWSTAPECSNDRTNIASHSTTMPASDMSRPCKRCKAEDAPFSLRADPTCRRLGALHKDTRSSKALTTRRHLAGLSFGPSSSVLAQLLSEQARHHSENKASSPYEPVIVHIDTDLSRIEGESPAQKLLNEYRLACPYATFECVPLKEVLSVKSIDWSTLPLDAGTPDEDPSARLQRLFDALPTLTSRIDVLRQLIRHLLIQKAQDHGCSALLLGHSTTALAALTLSEVANGRGFAVPIQVADGMTTVCTYEAINSGAAQETSRFEFPVYYPLREIFRNEMKQYIDLVPSLKGIVPIDPTNTKAGSNVVSHKDLSIEEVMARYFDSVEEGYPGIVANVVRTAGKLERVPGKNFCGSCGMSLDVEGDSRWAGEIGDDLGDGPGAAGAGQLCYGCKRSIHG
;
A
#
# COMPACT_ATOMS: atom_id res chain seq x y z
N MET A 1 8.24 10.29 -50.01
CA MET A 1 8.54 10.95 -48.72
C MET A 1 7.24 11.08 -47.95
N ALA A 2 6.93 10.10 -47.12
CA ALA A 2 5.90 10.19 -46.09
C ALA A 2 6.40 9.29 -44.96
N SER A 3 6.86 9.92 -43.89
CA SER A 3 7.38 9.32 -42.66
C SER A 3 6.24 8.61 -41.94
N GLN A 4 6.38 7.30 -41.76
CA GLN A 4 5.58 6.54 -40.80
C GLN A 4 6.10 6.89 -39.39
N GLU A 5 5.31 7.65 -38.64
CA GLU A 5 5.49 7.80 -37.20
C GLU A 5 5.24 6.46 -36.52
N GLN A 6 6.30 5.91 -35.92
CA GLN A 6 6.22 4.76 -35.03
C GLN A 6 5.44 5.14 -33.78
N ILE A 7 4.38 4.38 -33.51
CA ILE A 7 3.62 4.45 -32.26
C ILE A 7 4.55 4.00 -31.13
N ASN A 8 4.98 4.93 -30.29
CA ASN A 8 5.84 4.67 -29.13
C ASN A 8 5.04 3.96 -28.02
N ASP A 9 5.50 2.75 -27.67
CA ASP A 9 5.06 1.98 -26.51
C ASP A 9 5.64 2.62 -25.23
N PRO A 10 4.83 3.19 -24.31
CA PRO A 10 5.31 3.96 -23.15
C PRO A 10 6.16 3.14 -22.18
N THR A 11 6.02 1.81 -22.17
CA THR A 11 6.82 0.89 -21.36
C THR A 11 8.29 0.86 -21.77
N ASN A 12 8.59 1.11 -23.05
CA ASN A 12 9.95 1.06 -23.59
C ASN A 12 10.78 2.31 -23.22
N ASN A 13 10.12 3.46 -23.02
CA ASN A 13 10.79 4.71 -22.66
C ASN A 13 11.35 4.67 -21.23
N ALA A 14 10.59 4.14 -20.26
CA ALA A 14 11.03 4.08 -18.86
C ALA A 14 12.24 3.14 -18.67
N GLU A 15 12.25 1.97 -19.31
CA GLU A 15 13.40 1.05 -19.25
C GLU A 15 14.66 1.67 -19.88
N GLN A 16 14.49 2.43 -20.96
CA GLN A 16 15.59 3.11 -21.64
C GLN A 16 16.12 4.31 -20.84
N GLU A 17 15.26 5.02 -20.10
CA GLU A 17 15.65 6.05 -19.14
C GLU A 17 16.50 5.47 -18.00
N ILE A 18 16.06 4.35 -17.40
CA ILE A 18 16.83 3.68 -16.33
C ILE A 18 18.17 3.16 -16.86
N ARG A 19 18.18 2.54 -18.04
CA ARG A 19 19.43 2.11 -18.68
C ARG A 19 20.39 3.30 -18.87
N SER A 20 19.90 4.42 -19.39
CA SER A 20 20.70 5.63 -19.61
C SER A 20 21.23 6.23 -18.30
N LYS A 21 20.41 6.18 -17.23
CA LYS A 21 20.79 6.59 -15.87
C LYS A 21 21.95 5.73 -15.36
N VAL A 22 21.84 4.40 -15.48
CA VAL A 22 22.89 3.45 -15.09
C VAL A 22 24.17 3.66 -15.88
N GLU A 23 24.09 3.83 -17.20
CA GLU A 23 25.26 4.11 -18.05
C GLU A 23 25.99 5.40 -17.61
N ARG A 24 25.26 6.46 -17.27
CA ARG A 24 25.84 7.71 -16.75
C ARG A 24 26.57 7.49 -15.42
N ILE A 25 25.96 6.77 -14.49
CA ILE A 25 26.55 6.43 -13.18
C ILE A 25 27.85 5.65 -13.40
N LEU A 26 27.83 4.63 -14.25
CA LEU A 26 29.00 3.77 -14.48
C LEU A 26 30.15 4.50 -15.17
N ASN A 27 29.87 5.44 -16.08
CA ASN A 27 30.91 6.22 -16.78
C ASN A 27 31.77 7.08 -15.85
N GLU A 28 31.30 7.39 -14.64
CA GLU A 28 32.05 8.12 -13.61
C GLU A 28 32.93 7.18 -12.75
N THR A 29 32.91 5.87 -13.02
CA THR A 29 33.62 4.85 -12.26
C THR A 29 34.57 4.03 -13.15
N HIS A 30 35.37 3.15 -12.55
CA HIS A 30 36.18 2.18 -13.27
C HIS A 30 35.34 1.07 -13.94
N PHE A 31 34.03 1.01 -13.67
CA PHE A 31 33.09 0.09 -14.30
C PHE A 31 32.37 0.67 -15.52
N ALA A 32 32.95 1.70 -16.16
CA ALA A 32 32.40 2.29 -17.37
C ALA A 32 32.16 1.20 -18.45
N ALA A 33 30.90 1.01 -18.81
CA ALA A 33 30.46 -0.07 -19.68
C ALA A 33 30.57 0.31 -21.18
N SER A 34 31.07 -0.61 -21.99
CA SER A 34 31.02 -0.55 -23.46
C SER A 34 29.70 -1.11 -23.99
N ASP A 35 29.11 -2.07 -23.30
CA ASP A 35 27.76 -2.61 -23.53
C ASP A 35 27.07 -2.87 -22.20
N LEU A 36 25.75 -2.63 -22.17
CA LEU A 36 24.90 -2.85 -21.00
C LEU A 36 23.65 -3.61 -21.44
N ARG A 37 23.63 -4.91 -21.18
CA ARG A 37 22.56 -5.83 -21.59
C ARG A 37 21.67 -6.18 -20.41
N ARG A 38 20.35 -6.06 -20.57
CA ARG A 38 19.38 -6.47 -19.54
C ARG A 38 19.49 -7.97 -19.24
N LEU A 39 19.51 -8.34 -17.97
CA LEU A 39 19.38 -9.74 -17.54
C LEU A 39 17.94 -10.04 -17.12
N SER A 40 17.48 -11.27 -17.40
CA SER A 40 16.24 -11.83 -16.85
C SER A 40 16.46 -12.32 -15.42
N GLY A 41 15.40 -12.34 -14.60
CA GLY A 41 15.44 -12.93 -13.25
C GLY A 41 15.50 -11.95 -12.07
N GLY A 42 15.43 -10.63 -12.31
CA GLY A 42 15.28 -9.62 -11.25
C GLY A 42 13.85 -9.08 -11.17
N THR A 43 13.13 -9.37 -10.10
CA THR A 43 11.75 -8.89 -9.90
C THR A 43 11.76 -7.44 -9.41
N ALA A 44 12.50 -7.16 -8.34
CA ALA A 44 12.53 -5.87 -7.66
C ALA A 44 13.55 -4.87 -8.24
N ASN A 45 14.74 -5.33 -8.64
CA ASN A 45 15.82 -4.47 -9.14
C ASN A 45 15.99 -4.56 -10.66
N PHE A 46 16.50 -3.49 -11.25
CA PHE A 46 16.94 -3.47 -12.63
C PHE A 46 18.31 -4.14 -12.74
N ILE A 47 18.37 -5.33 -13.34
CA ILE A 47 19.61 -6.13 -13.43
C ILE A 47 20.20 -6.08 -14.83
N TYR A 48 21.49 -5.79 -14.94
CA TYR A 48 22.22 -5.75 -16.21
C TYR A 48 23.52 -6.54 -16.14
N HIS A 49 23.94 -7.07 -17.29
CA HIS A 49 25.30 -7.50 -17.55
C HIS A 49 26.02 -6.34 -18.24
N ALA A 50 27.12 -5.88 -17.64
CA ALA A 50 27.96 -4.83 -18.20
C ALA A 50 29.27 -5.43 -18.73
N THR A 51 29.54 -5.20 -20.01
CA THR A 51 30.87 -5.42 -20.58
C THR A 51 31.68 -4.15 -20.39
N LEU A 52 32.87 -4.23 -19.79
CA LEU A 52 33.65 -3.04 -19.40
C LEU A 52 34.49 -2.50 -20.56
N LYS A 53 34.64 -1.17 -20.65
CA LYS A 53 35.49 -0.49 -21.64
C LYS A 53 36.98 -0.80 -21.46
N GLN A 54 37.41 -0.97 -20.22
CA GLN A 54 38.80 -1.23 -19.85
C GLN A 54 38.85 -2.53 -19.04
N SER A 55 38.81 -3.67 -19.72
CA SER A 55 39.14 -4.98 -19.14
C SER A 55 40.41 -5.51 -19.78
N SER A 56 41.33 -6.03 -18.97
CA SER A 56 42.54 -6.70 -19.45
C SER A 56 42.33 -8.21 -19.40
N LEU A 57 42.97 -8.95 -20.31
CA LEU A 57 42.95 -10.41 -20.29
C LEU A 57 43.57 -10.90 -18.97
N GLY A 58 42.82 -11.68 -18.18
CA GLY A 58 43.23 -12.14 -16.85
C GLY A 58 42.79 -11.27 -15.67
N ASP A 59 42.05 -10.18 -15.91
CA ASP A 59 41.34 -9.45 -14.86
C ASP A 59 40.10 -10.23 -14.40
N LYS A 60 39.71 -10.09 -13.13
CA LYS A 60 38.54 -10.81 -12.57
C LYS A 60 37.20 -10.36 -13.16
N TYR A 61 37.20 -9.27 -13.92
CA TYR A 61 36.05 -8.73 -14.65
C TYR A 61 36.06 -9.05 -16.16
N GLN A 62 36.92 -9.97 -16.62
CA GLN A 62 37.09 -10.26 -18.06
C GLN A 62 35.78 -10.63 -18.77
N ASP A 63 34.87 -11.31 -18.07
CA ASP A 63 33.56 -11.72 -18.61
C ASP A 63 32.46 -10.68 -18.35
N GLY A 64 32.83 -9.52 -17.81
CA GLY A 64 31.93 -8.45 -17.39
C GLY A 64 31.53 -8.52 -15.90
N VAL A 65 30.58 -7.68 -15.53
CA VAL A 65 30.05 -7.56 -14.16
C VAL A 65 28.53 -7.50 -14.17
N VAL A 66 27.90 -7.86 -13.05
CA VAL A 66 26.46 -7.64 -12.84
C VAL A 66 26.25 -6.28 -12.21
N ILE A 67 25.31 -5.52 -12.79
CA ILE A 67 24.83 -4.26 -12.25
C ILE A 67 23.43 -4.50 -11.70
N LYS A 68 23.21 -4.23 -10.41
CA LYS A 68 21.87 -4.15 -9.82
C LYS A 68 21.56 -2.69 -9.53
N HIS A 69 20.49 -2.16 -10.11
CA HIS A 69 20.01 -0.82 -9.85
C HIS A 69 18.63 -0.86 -9.20
N GLY A 70 18.53 -0.35 -7.99
CA GLY A 70 17.30 -0.33 -7.22
C GLY A 70 16.58 1.02 -7.30
N GLU A 71 15.28 0.95 -7.56
CA GLU A 71 14.37 2.09 -7.44
C GLU A 71 13.42 1.89 -6.25
N GLY A 72 12.71 2.96 -5.86
CA GLY A 72 11.67 2.93 -4.81
C GLY A 72 10.42 2.12 -5.18
N TYR A 73 10.54 1.23 -6.17
CA TYR A 73 9.49 0.38 -6.72
C TYR A 73 10.09 -0.89 -7.33
N VAL A 74 9.24 -1.90 -7.53
CA VAL A 74 9.61 -3.18 -8.13
C VAL A 74 9.81 -2.99 -9.63
N ALA A 75 10.98 -3.34 -10.16
CA ALA A 75 11.33 -3.14 -11.57
C ALA A 75 10.32 -3.75 -12.56
N THR A 76 9.80 -4.94 -12.23
CA THR A 76 8.78 -5.64 -13.04
C THR A 76 7.35 -5.16 -12.79
N HIS A 77 7.12 -4.37 -11.74
CA HIS A 77 5.82 -3.85 -11.37
C HIS A 77 5.97 -2.43 -10.75
N PRO A 78 6.24 -1.38 -11.55
CA PRO A 78 6.60 -0.05 -11.02
C PRO A 78 5.54 0.65 -10.15
N SER A 79 4.29 0.17 -10.22
CA SER A 79 3.19 0.47 -9.30
C SER A 79 3.47 0.03 -7.86
N PHE A 80 4.10 -1.14 -7.69
CA PHE A 80 4.42 -1.69 -6.38
C PHE A 80 5.63 -0.97 -5.78
N LYS A 81 5.40 -0.14 -4.76
CA LYS A 81 6.46 0.55 -4.02
C LYS A 81 7.16 -0.37 -3.04
N ILE A 82 8.48 -0.28 -3.02
CA ILE A 82 9.34 -1.04 -2.09
C ILE A 82 10.54 -0.16 -1.71
N SER A 83 10.95 -0.24 -0.44
CA SER A 83 12.06 0.56 0.08
C SER A 83 13.37 0.27 -0.62
N THR A 84 14.16 1.30 -0.93
CA THR A 84 15.50 1.15 -1.49
C THR A 84 16.53 0.74 -0.43
N SER A 85 16.18 0.73 0.87
CA SER A 85 17.06 0.21 1.93
C SER A 85 17.54 -1.20 1.63
N ARG A 86 16.70 -2.02 0.98
CA ARG A 86 17.02 -3.39 0.52
C ARG A 86 18.32 -3.47 -0.30
N CYS A 87 18.64 -2.42 -1.06
CA CYS A 87 19.83 -2.39 -1.91
C CYS A 87 21.11 -2.21 -1.09
N ALA A 88 21.07 -1.32 -0.09
CA ALA A 88 22.18 -1.14 0.84
C ALA A 88 22.34 -2.39 1.71
N ILE A 89 21.23 -2.98 2.15
CA ILE A 89 21.22 -4.23 2.93
C ILE A 89 21.85 -5.38 2.15
N GLU A 90 21.51 -5.57 0.86
CA GLU A 90 22.15 -6.58 0.01
C GLU A 90 23.68 -6.35 -0.07
N TYR A 91 24.09 -5.12 -0.33
CA TYR A 91 25.51 -4.77 -0.42
C TYR A 91 26.26 -5.03 0.90
N GLU A 92 25.76 -4.52 2.01
CA GLU A 92 26.36 -4.69 3.34
C GLU A 92 26.39 -6.15 3.76
N SER A 93 25.33 -6.91 3.44
CA SER A 93 25.27 -8.36 3.65
C SER A 93 26.40 -9.06 2.90
N LEU A 94 26.59 -8.74 1.61
CA LEU A 94 27.66 -9.34 0.79
C LEU A 94 29.06 -8.96 1.25
N VAL A 95 29.25 -7.75 1.81
CA VAL A 95 30.51 -7.36 2.44
C VAL A 95 30.83 -8.25 3.64
N CYS A 96 29.85 -8.51 4.51
CA CYS A 96 30.04 -9.43 5.64
C CYS A 96 30.24 -10.88 5.17
N LEU A 97 29.45 -11.34 4.19
CA LEU A 97 29.49 -12.71 3.66
C LEU A 97 30.77 -13.05 2.91
N ALA A 98 31.59 -12.06 2.54
CA ALA A 98 32.92 -12.31 1.96
C ALA A 98 33.84 -13.14 2.89
N GLU A 99 33.58 -13.13 4.21
CA GLU A 99 34.31 -13.96 5.18
C GLU A 99 33.75 -15.39 5.34
N LEU A 100 32.57 -15.69 4.78
CA LEU A 100 31.98 -17.02 4.83
C LEU A 100 32.78 -17.99 3.93
N PRO A 101 33.39 -19.05 4.48
CA PRO A 101 34.15 -19.98 3.66
C PRO A 101 33.26 -20.71 2.65
N PRO A 102 33.76 -20.97 1.42
CA PRO A 102 33.00 -21.71 0.43
C PRO A 102 32.83 -23.17 0.85
N VAL A 103 31.73 -23.80 0.41
CA VAL A 103 31.60 -25.26 0.48
C VAL A 103 32.19 -25.87 -0.78
N GLU A 104 33.30 -26.56 -0.61
CA GLU A 104 34.02 -27.23 -1.68
C GLU A 104 33.76 -28.75 -1.65
N THR A 105 33.35 -29.29 -2.79
CA THR A 105 33.21 -30.72 -3.02
C THR A 105 34.03 -31.11 -4.25
N HIS A 106 34.07 -32.41 -4.59
CA HIS A 106 34.69 -32.84 -5.85
C HIS A 106 33.93 -32.34 -7.08
N CYS A 107 32.63 -32.03 -6.98
CA CYS A 107 31.81 -31.60 -8.12
C CYS A 107 31.61 -30.09 -8.22
N CYS A 108 31.56 -29.35 -7.10
CA CYS A 108 31.21 -27.93 -7.11
C CYS A 108 31.86 -27.13 -5.97
N ILE A 109 31.88 -25.81 -6.15
CA ILE A 109 32.26 -24.82 -5.13
C ILE A 109 31.06 -23.88 -4.96
N ILE A 110 30.48 -23.82 -3.76
CA ILE A 110 29.33 -22.97 -3.44
C ILE A 110 29.78 -21.80 -2.58
N SER A 111 29.53 -20.58 -3.04
CA SER A 111 29.86 -19.33 -2.33
C SER A 111 28.84 -18.23 -2.66
N THR A 112 28.98 -17.06 -2.02
CA THR A 112 28.29 -15.83 -2.42
C THR A 112 29.05 -15.11 -3.54
N PRO A 113 28.39 -14.23 -4.30
CA PRO A 113 29.06 -13.32 -5.23
C PRO A 113 30.05 -12.40 -4.53
N GLU A 114 31.16 -12.09 -5.19
CA GLU A 114 31.97 -10.93 -4.80
C GLU A 114 31.23 -9.62 -5.09
N THR A 115 31.25 -8.68 -4.15
CA THR A 115 30.77 -7.31 -4.37
C THR A 115 31.94 -6.38 -4.67
N TYR A 116 31.77 -5.50 -5.66
CA TYR A 116 32.87 -4.67 -6.17
C TYR A 116 32.67 -3.19 -5.89
N TYR A 117 31.43 -2.71 -5.94
CA TYR A 117 31.10 -1.30 -5.75
C TYR A 117 29.64 -1.12 -5.39
N PHE A 118 29.35 -0.08 -4.60
CA PHE A 118 28.00 0.38 -4.33
C PHE A 118 27.95 1.89 -4.26
N ASN A 119 26.94 2.47 -4.90
CA ASN A 119 26.63 3.89 -4.85
C ASN A 119 25.38 4.12 -4.01
N TYR A 120 25.55 4.64 -2.79
CA TYR A 120 24.46 4.90 -1.84
C TYR A 120 23.45 5.94 -2.34
N ASP A 121 23.89 6.93 -3.14
CA ASP A 121 22.99 7.98 -3.65
C ASP A 121 22.04 7.47 -4.73
N THR A 122 22.46 6.45 -5.47
CA THR A 122 21.73 5.94 -6.64
C THR A 122 21.24 4.50 -6.47
N ASN A 123 21.57 3.83 -5.38
CA ASN A 123 21.29 2.41 -5.13
C ASN A 123 21.78 1.51 -6.28
N THR A 124 22.98 1.79 -6.79
CA THR A 124 23.60 1.03 -7.88
C THR A 124 24.74 0.18 -7.35
N GLN A 125 24.59 -1.14 -7.45
CA GLN A 125 25.57 -2.13 -7.05
C GLN A 125 26.26 -2.73 -8.28
N VAL A 126 27.56 -3.01 -8.15
CA VAL A 126 28.36 -3.79 -9.08
C VAL A 126 28.88 -5.03 -8.37
N GLN A 127 28.65 -6.21 -8.94
CA GLN A 127 29.04 -7.49 -8.33
C GLN A 127 29.52 -8.52 -9.39
N GLU A 128 30.02 -9.65 -8.91
CA GLU A 128 30.50 -10.78 -9.71
C GLU A 128 29.44 -11.22 -10.73
N TYR A 129 29.88 -11.42 -11.97
CA TYR A 129 29.09 -12.06 -13.01
C TYR A 129 29.52 -13.51 -13.17
N LEU A 130 28.56 -14.43 -13.07
CA LEU A 130 28.79 -15.85 -13.32
C LEU A 130 28.43 -16.17 -14.79
N PRO A 131 29.40 -16.46 -15.67
CA PRO A 131 29.15 -16.65 -17.09
C PRO A 131 28.29 -17.88 -17.36
N HIS A 132 27.36 -17.76 -18.31
CA HIS A 132 26.47 -18.85 -18.75
C HIS A 132 25.66 -19.50 -17.62
N ALA A 133 25.38 -18.76 -16.54
CA ALA A 133 24.58 -19.28 -15.44
C ALA A 133 23.08 -19.35 -15.77
N LEU A 134 22.43 -20.39 -15.26
CA LEU A 134 20.99 -20.52 -15.11
C LEU A 134 20.66 -20.54 -13.63
N SER A 135 19.46 -20.12 -13.24
CA SER A 135 18.95 -20.50 -11.93
C SER A 135 18.83 -22.03 -11.83
N LEU A 136 18.94 -22.61 -10.64
CA LEU A 136 18.78 -24.05 -10.43
C LEU A 136 17.40 -24.53 -10.93
N LYS A 137 16.38 -23.67 -10.82
CA LYS A 137 15.05 -23.92 -11.41
C LYS A 137 15.11 -24.10 -12.93
N GLU A 138 15.70 -23.14 -13.64
CA GLU A 138 15.84 -23.19 -15.10
C GLU A 138 16.75 -24.33 -15.53
N TYR A 139 17.86 -24.56 -14.81
CA TYR A 139 18.76 -25.68 -15.05
C TYR A 139 18.01 -27.01 -14.95
N ALA A 140 17.24 -27.21 -13.88
CA ALA A 140 16.47 -28.43 -13.68
C ALA A 140 15.42 -28.64 -14.78
N LEU A 141 14.69 -27.58 -15.16
CA LEU A 141 13.70 -27.63 -16.24
C LEU A 141 14.32 -27.89 -17.62
N LYS A 142 15.55 -27.43 -17.84
CA LYS A 142 16.27 -27.61 -19.10
C LYS A 142 16.89 -29.00 -19.24
N HIS A 143 17.48 -29.52 -18.16
CA HIS A 143 18.33 -30.73 -18.20
C HIS A 143 17.63 -32.00 -17.71
N PHE A 144 16.58 -31.87 -16.91
CA PHE A 144 15.83 -33.04 -16.42
C PHE A 144 14.50 -33.16 -17.16
N SER A 145 14.37 -34.21 -17.97
CA SER A 145 13.09 -34.59 -18.56
C SER A 145 12.22 -35.39 -17.58
N SER A 146 10.93 -35.46 -17.85
CA SER A 146 10.00 -36.40 -17.20
C SER A 146 9.74 -37.60 -18.12
N PRO A 147 9.88 -38.85 -17.63
CA PRO A 147 10.47 -39.23 -16.35
C PRO A 147 12.00 -38.98 -16.34
N THR A 148 12.56 -38.73 -15.16
CA THR A 148 13.99 -38.38 -15.09
C THR A 148 14.86 -39.62 -15.16
N SER A 149 15.85 -39.62 -16.06
CA SER A 149 16.81 -40.73 -16.15
C SER A 149 17.55 -40.93 -14.81
N PRO A 150 17.61 -42.17 -14.27
CA PRO A 150 18.38 -42.48 -13.05
C PRO A 150 19.86 -42.14 -13.14
N THR A 151 20.40 -41.97 -14.36
CA THR A 151 21.79 -41.53 -14.58
C THR A 151 22.09 -40.16 -14.00
N HIS A 152 21.07 -39.30 -13.82
CA HIS A 152 21.24 -37.98 -13.20
C HIS A 152 21.28 -38.03 -11.67
N LYS A 153 20.82 -39.14 -11.05
CA LYS A 153 20.70 -39.24 -9.60
C LYS A 153 22.01 -38.96 -8.85
N PRO A 154 23.17 -39.50 -9.24
CA PRO A 154 24.43 -39.19 -8.55
C PRO A 154 24.77 -37.70 -8.56
N GLN A 155 24.50 -36.99 -9.65
CA GLN A 155 24.72 -35.55 -9.75
C GLN A 155 23.73 -34.78 -8.84
N CYS A 156 22.44 -35.16 -8.86
CA CYS A 156 21.43 -34.58 -7.97
C CYS A 156 21.78 -34.81 -6.49
N ASP A 157 22.25 -36.01 -6.14
CA ASP A 157 22.64 -36.32 -4.76
C ASP A 157 23.82 -35.47 -4.30
N GLN A 158 24.85 -35.32 -5.14
CA GLN A 158 26.02 -34.51 -4.81
C GLN A 158 25.69 -33.02 -4.68
N LEU A 159 24.91 -32.49 -5.64
CA LEU A 159 24.49 -31.08 -5.64
C LEU A 159 23.56 -30.77 -4.46
N GLY A 160 22.55 -31.60 -4.23
CA GLY A 160 21.63 -31.45 -3.10
C GLY A 160 22.38 -31.45 -1.77
N HIS A 161 23.26 -32.43 -1.58
CA HIS A 161 24.07 -32.52 -0.36
C HIS A 161 24.97 -31.30 -0.16
N ALA A 162 25.64 -30.82 -1.21
CA ALA A 162 26.49 -29.64 -1.13
C ALA A 162 25.69 -28.37 -0.76
N LEU A 163 24.50 -28.17 -1.34
CA LEU A 163 23.62 -27.04 -1.02
C LEU A 163 23.10 -27.10 0.42
N GLY A 164 22.72 -28.29 0.89
CA GLY A 164 22.32 -28.49 2.29
C GLY A 164 23.46 -28.20 3.26
N ALA A 165 24.66 -28.67 2.94
CA ALA A 165 25.87 -28.43 3.73
C ALA A 165 26.24 -26.94 3.78
N TRP A 166 26.10 -26.23 2.65
CA TRP A 166 26.32 -24.79 2.59
C TRP A 166 25.31 -24.01 3.43
N LEU A 167 24.02 -24.34 3.37
CA LEU A 167 23.01 -23.65 4.17
C LEU A 167 23.21 -23.93 5.68
N ARG A 168 23.59 -25.16 6.06
CA ARG A 168 23.97 -25.46 7.45
C ARG A 168 25.17 -24.62 7.89
N LEU A 169 26.20 -24.54 7.06
CA LEU A 169 27.40 -23.75 7.34
C LEU A 169 27.03 -22.29 7.55
N PHE A 170 26.27 -21.68 6.64
CA PHE A 170 25.80 -20.30 6.76
C PHE A 170 25.02 -20.09 8.06
N HIS A 171 24.02 -20.92 8.35
CA HIS A 171 23.22 -20.83 9.57
C HIS A 171 24.03 -21.00 10.87
N GLY A 172 25.11 -21.78 10.86
CA GLY A 172 25.99 -21.96 12.01
C GLY A 172 26.98 -20.80 12.16
N TRP A 173 27.65 -20.46 11.07
CA TRP A 173 28.64 -19.39 11.00
C TRP A 173 28.05 -18.02 11.33
N SER A 174 26.81 -17.74 10.88
CA SER A 174 26.12 -16.47 11.13
C SER A 174 25.83 -16.19 12.61
N GLN A 175 25.93 -17.21 13.47
CA GLN A 175 25.70 -17.09 14.91
C GLN A 175 26.99 -16.90 15.71
N GLU A 176 28.17 -17.02 15.08
CA GLU A 176 29.42 -16.80 15.79
C GLU A 176 29.50 -15.35 16.30
N PRO A 177 30.02 -15.10 17.50
CA PRO A 177 30.13 -13.73 18.06
C PRO A 177 30.89 -12.75 17.15
N LYS A 178 31.78 -13.26 16.29
CA LYS A 178 32.51 -12.46 15.30
C LYS A 178 31.60 -11.85 14.24
N GLN A 179 30.43 -12.44 13.99
CA GLN A 179 29.47 -12.01 12.98
C GLN A 179 28.40 -11.05 13.52
N ALA A 180 28.67 -10.40 14.66
CA ALA A 180 27.75 -9.43 15.28
C ALA A 180 27.34 -8.31 14.31
N ALA A 181 28.27 -7.80 13.49
CA ALA A 181 27.97 -6.76 12.49
C ALA A 181 26.95 -7.24 11.44
N MET A 182 27.12 -8.46 10.92
CA MET A 182 26.14 -9.05 9.98
C MET A 182 24.77 -9.22 10.63
N ARG A 183 24.74 -9.67 11.90
CA ARG A 183 23.48 -9.78 12.65
C ARG A 183 22.79 -8.43 12.77
N GLU A 184 23.52 -7.36 13.05
CA GLU A 184 22.99 -5.99 13.13
C GLU A 184 22.44 -5.51 11.78
N THR A 185 23.16 -5.73 10.68
CA THR A 185 22.67 -5.45 9.32
C THR A 185 21.35 -6.17 9.04
N PHE A 186 21.26 -7.46 9.37
CA PHE A 186 20.06 -8.27 9.12
C PHE A 186 18.90 -7.86 10.05
N ALA A 187 19.18 -7.41 11.27
CA ALA A 187 18.18 -6.84 12.19
C ALA A 187 17.62 -5.51 11.67
N GLY A 188 18.42 -4.76 10.90
CA GLY A 188 17.99 -3.52 10.24
C GLY A 188 16.95 -3.73 9.13
N ASN A 189 16.79 -4.95 8.59
CA ASN A 189 15.87 -5.22 7.48
C ASN A 189 14.42 -5.48 7.91
N ASN A 190 13.86 -4.60 8.74
CA ASN A 190 12.48 -4.74 9.22
C ASN A 190 11.44 -4.68 8.08
N ASP A 191 11.72 -3.90 7.04
CA ASP A 191 10.87 -3.82 5.84
C ASP A 191 10.83 -5.18 5.10
N GLY A 192 12.00 -5.81 4.91
CA GLY A 192 12.11 -7.14 4.33
C GLY A 192 11.43 -8.21 5.18
N GLN A 193 11.61 -8.15 6.50
CA GLN A 193 10.96 -9.04 7.47
C GLN A 193 9.43 -8.94 7.44
N GLY A 194 8.91 -7.71 7.46
CA GLY A 194 7.48 -7.45 7.32
C GLY A 194 6.95 -7.94 5.97
N LEU A 195 7.66 -7.67 4.88
CA LEU A 195 7.28 -8.10 3.53
C LEU A 195 7.22 -9.63 3.43
N LYS A 196 8.28 -10.35 3.84
CA LYS A 196 8.32 -11.82 3.80
C LYS A 196 7.24 -12.44 4.70
N ASN A 197 6.99 -11.87 5.88
CA ASN A 197 5.91 -12.36 6.75
C ASN A 197 4.54 -12.20 6.06
N MET A 198 4.32 -11.06 5.43
CA MET A 198 3.08 -10.74 4.76
C MET A 198 2.79 -11.66 3.58
N ILE A 199 3.75 -11.81 2.65
CA ILE A 199 3.56 -12.62 1.43
C ILE A 199 3.49 -14.12 1.72
N ASN A 200 4.18 -14.59 2.77
CA ASN A 200 4.14 -16.01 3.11
C ASN A 200 2.91 -16.33 3.96
N TYR A 201 2.69 -15.61 5.05
CA TYR A 201 1.77 -16.04 6.10
C TYR A 201 0.45 -15.28 6.11
N GLN A 202 0.47 -13.95 6.02
CA GLN A 202 -0.77 -13.17 6.00
C GLN A 202 -1.59 -13.43 4.71
N GLN A 203 -0.90 -13.73 3.61
CA GLN A 203 -1.52 -14.12 2.35
C GLN A 203 -2.34 -15.42 2.44
N LEU A 204 -2.08 -16.32 3.41
CA LEU A 204 -2.83 -17.58 3.54
C LEU A 204 -4.33 -17.36 3.67
N LEU A 205 -4.74 -16.36 4.45
CA LEU A 205 -6.16 -16.03 4.63
C LEU A 205 -6.77 -15.45 3.35
N GLN A 206 -5.98 -14.72 2.56
CA GLN A 206 -6.41 -14.26 1.25
C GLN A 206 -6.61 -15.44 0.29
N MET A 207 -5.73 -16.46 0.36
CA MET A 207 -5.89 -17.68 -0.43
C MET A 207 -7.16 -18.45 -0.03
N VAL A 208 -7.50 -18.49 1.27
CA VAL A 208 -8.77 -19.04 1.76
C VAL A 208 -9.96 -18.28 1.17
N ASP A 209 -9.92 -16.96 1.20
CA ASP A 209 -11.00 -16.12 0.67
C ASP A 209 -11.16 -16.24 -0.86
N GLN A 210 -10.06 -16.47 -1.58
CA GLN A 210 -10.05 -16.67 -3.03
C GLN A 210 -10.53 -18.07 -3.44
N HIS A 211 -10.28 -19.08 -2.60
CA HIS A 211 -10.61 -20.48 -2.88
C HIS A 211 -11.36 -21.14 -1.71
N PRO A 212 -12.55 -20.62 -1.33
CA PRO A 212 -13.28 -21.10 -0.16
C PRO A 212 -13.74 -22.56 -0.30
N ASP A 213 -14.02 -23.00 -1.53
CA ASP A 213 -14.45 -24.37 -1.81
C ASP A 213 -13.34 -25.43 -1.59
N ILE A 214 -12.07 -25.00 -1.52
CA ILE A 214 -10.90 -25.87 -1.36
C ILE A 214 -10.26 -25.69 0.02
N LEU A 215 -10.13 -24.44 0.46
CA LEU A 215 -9.38 -24.07 1.67
C LEU A 215 -10.28 -23.63 2.84
N GLY A 216 -11.60 -23.51 2.63
CA GLY A 216 -12.54 -22.99 3.62
C GLY A 216 -12.50 -23.74 4.94
N ASP A 217 -12.51 -25.08 4.90
CA ASP A 217 -12.46 -25.94 6.09
C ASP A 217 -11.13 -25.82 6.86
N ALA A 218 -10.07 -25.33 6.22
CA ALA A 218 -8.75 -25.16 6.81
C ALA A 218 -8.49 -23.74 7.35
N ARG A 219 -9.49 -22.85 7.30
CA ARG A 219 -9.34 -21.43 7.68
C ARG A 219 -8.70 -21.24 9.05
N ASP A 220 -9.21 -21.93 10.07
CA ASP A 220 -8.72 -21.78 11.45
C ASP A 220 -7.29 -22.28 11.61
N ILE A 221 -6.93 -23.36 10.91
CA ILE A 221 -5.56 -23.91 10.90
C ILE A 221 -4.60 -22.91 10.23
N LEU A 222 -4.98 -22.36 9.08
CA LEU A 222 -4.16 -21.40 8.34
C LEU A 222 -4.04 -20.06 9.07
N GLN A 223 -5.08 -19.63 9.78
CA GLN A 223 -4.99 -18.51 10.74
C GLN A 223 -3.97 -18.83 11.83
N GLY A 224 -4.06 -20.00 12.46
CA GLY A 224 -3.10 -20.43 13.48
C GLY A 224 -1.65 -20.48 12.98
N VAL A 225 -1.42 -20.87 11.72
CA VAL A 225 -0.08 -20.80 11.09
C VAL A 225 0.38 -19.36 10.91
N SER A 226 -0.51 -18.46 10.51
CA SER A 226 -0.19 -17.03 10.41
C SER A 226 0.14 -16.42 11.78
N ASP A 227 -0.64 -16.76 12.81
CA ASP A 227 -0.46 -16.27 14.17
C ASP A 227 0.84 -16.82 14.79
N LEU A 228 1.16 -18.10 14.55
CA LEU A 228 2.43 -18.72 14.93
C LEU A 228 3.62 -17.95 14.35
N ALA A 229 3.60 -17.70 13.03
CA ALA A 229 4.69 -17.01 12.35
C ALA A 229 4.83 -15.54 12.80
N ALA A 230 3.73 -14.86 13.13
CA ALA A 230 3.77 -13.52 13.70
C ALA A 230 4.32 -13.54 15.14
N GLY A 231 3.92 -14.53 15.95
CA GLY A 231 4.39 -14.70 17.32
C GLY A 231 5.90 -14.98 17.42
N GLU A 232 6.45 -15.75 16.48
CA GLU A 232 7.90 -16.02 16.39
C GLU A 232 8.73 -14.74 16.25
N LEU A 233 8.19 -13.68 15.62
CA LEU A 233 8.91 -12.42 15.41
C LEU A 233 8.93 -11.50 16.64
N LEU A 234 8.14 -11.78 17.67
CA LEU A 234 8.04 -10.93 18.86
C LEU A 234 9.27 -11.04 19.76
N ASP A 235 9.98 -12.16 19.72
CA ASP A 235 11.19 -12.40 20.52
C ASP A 235 12.41 -12.48 19.61
N GLU A 236 13.05 -11.33 19.39
CA GLU A 236 14.27 -11.21 18.58
C GLU A 236 15.42 -12.10 19.09
N THR A 237 15.44 -12.44 20.39
CA THR A 237 16.49 -13.30 20.97
C THR A 237 16.41 -14.75 20.47
N CYS A 238 15.23 -15.16 20.00
CA CYS A 238 14.99 -16.45 19.36
C CYS A 238 15.18 -16.41 17.83
N LEU A 239 15.54 -15.26 17.25
CA LEU A 239 15.72 -15.10 15.81
C LEU A 239 17.18 -15.21 15.38
N TYR A 240 17.37 -15.72 14.16
CA TYR A 240 18.66 -16.02 13.56
C TYR A 240 18.84 -15.26 12.24
N PRO A 241 20.06 -14.87 11.85
CA PRO A 241 20.32 -14.40 10.50
C PRO A 241 20.00 -15.51 9.49
N ILE A 242 19.05 -15.23 8.59
CA ILE A 242 18.63 -16.11 7.50
C ILE A 242 18.72 -15.37 6.17
N HIS A 243 18.78 -16.11 5.06
CA HIS A 243 18.75 -15.51 3.73
C HIS A 243 17.37 -14.87 3.46
N GLY A 244 16.29 -15.43 3.99
CA GLY A 244 14.94 -14.87 3.94
C GLY A 244 14.23 -15.07 2.59
N ASP A 245 14.97 -15.39 1.53
CA ASP A 245 14.46 -15.78 0.22
C ASP A 245 15.32 -16.88 -0.42
N PHE A 246 15.63 -17.93 0.35
CA PHE A 246 16.42 -19.04 -0.15
C PHE A 246 15.56 -20.00 -0.99
N TRP A 247 15.65 -19.90 -2.31
CA TRP A 247 14.90 -20.75 -3.25
C TRP A 247 15.70 -21.08 -4.51
N THR A 248 15.21 -22.00 -5.34
CA THR A 248 15.94 -22.49 -6.54
C THR A 248 16.19 -21.41 -7.60
N GLY A 249 15.48 -20.28 -7.56
CA GLY A 249 15.74 -19.11 -8.40
C GLY A 249 17.02 -18.37 -8.03
N ASN A 250 17.39 -18.39 -6.75
CA ASN A 250 18.52 -17.66 -6.16
C ASN A 250 19.80 -18.51 -6.05
N VAL A 251 19.81 -19.68 -6.71
CA VAL A 251 20.99 -20.56 -6.84
C VAL A 251 21.41 -20.58 -8.29
N LEU A 252 22.55 -19.95 -8.60
CA LEU A 252 23.07 -19.87 -9.97
C LEU A 252 24.03 -21.03 -10.27
N VAL A 253 23.75 -21.75 -11.36
CA VAL A 253 24.51 -22.91 -11.83
C VAL A 253 24.92 -22.69 -13.29
N PRO A 254 26.22 -22.77 -13.63
CA PRO A 254 26.69 -22.69 -15.01
C PRO A 254 26.08 -23.78 -15.90
N ASP A 255 25.56 -23.36 -17.05
CA ASP A 255 25.03 -24.22 -18.11
C ASP A 255 26.14 -24.70 -19.04
N VAL A 256 27.16 -25.33 -18.45
CA VAL A 256 28.32 -25.86 -19.20
C VAL A 256 28.52 -27.35 -18.88
N PRO A 257 28.99 -28.15 -19.86
CA PRO A 257 29.35 -29.54 -19.61
C PRO A 257 30.40 -29.63 -18.51
N VAL A 258 30.18 -30.49 -17.52
CA VAL A 258 31.17 -30.78 -16.47
C VAL A 258 32.42 -31.38 -17.14
N THR A 259 33.48 -30.59 -17.28
CA THR A 259 34.77 -31.12 -17.72
C THR A 259 35.44 -31.81 -16.54
N ASN A 260 35.98 -33.03 -16.75
CA ASN A 260 36.44 -33.94 -15.69
C ASN A 260 37.46 -33.39 -14.65
N ASN A 261 37.96 -32.16 -14.81
CA ASN A 261 39.00 -31.56 -13.95
C ASN A 261 38.65 -30.19 -13.33
N SER A 262 37.45 -29.62 -13.56
CA SER A 262 37.04 -28.34 -12.95
C SER A 262 35.80 -28.50 -12.08
N ARG A 263 35.84 -27.96 -10.86
CA ARG A 263 34.67 -27.89 -9.98
C ARG A 263 33.73 -26.80 -10.49
N THR A 264 32.44 -27.10 -10.61
CA THR A 264 31.44 -26.14 -11.07
C THR A 264 31.25 -25.04 -10.02
N PRO A 265 31.49 -23.76 -10.34
CA PRO A 265 31.20 -22.65 -9.43
C PRO A 265 29.69 -22.43 -9.33
N ILE A 266 29.16 -22.40 -8.11
CA ILE A 266 27.76 -22.13 -7.81
C ILE A 266 27.72 -20.87 -6.94
N ARG A 267 26.76 -19.98 -7.22
CA ARG A 267 26.57 -18.73 -6.47
C ARG A 267 25.19 -18.66 -5.84
N ILE A 268 25.15 -18.34 -4.55
CA ILE A 268 23.91 -18.01 -3.84
C ILE A 268 23.73 -16.50 -3.89
N VAL A 269 22.68 -16.04 -4.56
CA VAL A 269 22.48 -14.64 -4.93
C VAL A 269 21.22 -14.06 -4.31
N ASP A 270 21.02 -12.76 -4.48
CA ASP A 270 19.80 -12.03 -4.10
C ASP A 270 19.59 -11.92 -2.58
N TRP A 271 20.51 -11.20 -1.94
CA TRP A 271 20.55 -11.02 -0.48
C TRP A 271 19.74 -9.79 -0.01
N GLU A 272 18.81 -9.29 -0.81
CA GLU A 272 18.02 -8.07 -0.48
C GLU A 272 16.94 -8.30 0.60
N LEU A 273 16.55 -9.57 0.81
CA LEU A 273 15.56 -9.99 1.83
C LEU A 273 16.20 -10.69 3.04
N THR A 274 17.51 -10.51 3.24
CA THR A 274 18.20 -10.98 4.45
C THR A 274 17.61 -10.37 5.70
N GLN A 275 17.39 -11.18 6.73
CA GLN A 275 16.66 -10.74 7.91
C GLN A 275 16.98 -11.60 9.13
N LEU A 276 16.60 -11.11 10.31
CA LEU A 276 16.41 -11.99 11.46
C LEU A 276 15.11 -12.78 11.29
N GLY A 277 15.17 -14.09 11.41
CA GLY A 277 14.02 -14.96 11.27
C GLY A 277 14.26 -16.37 11.80
N VAL A 278 13.33 -17.27 11.53
CA VAL A 278 13.45 -18.68 11.90
C VAL A 278 14.10 -19.46 10.74
N ARG A 279 15.18 -20.20 11.04
CA ARG A 279 15.91 -21.03 10.05
C ARG A 279 15.05 -22.02 9.24
N PRO A 280 13.94 -22.59 9.78
CA PRO A 280 13.02 -23.39 8.98
C PRO A 280 12.46 -22.70 7.72
N LEU A 281 12.49 -21.36 7.65
CA LEU A 281 12.01 -20.59 6.51
C LEU A 281 12.86 -20.86 5.26
N ASP A 282 14.18 -20.77 5.35
CA ASP A 282 15.10 -21.01 4.22
C ASP A 282 14.99 -22.46 3.73
N LEU A 283 14.89 -23.44 4.64
CA LEU A 283 14.73 -24.84 4.23
C LEU A 283 13.36 -25.10 3.59
N GLY A 284 12.29 -24.59 4.20
CA GLY A 284 10.93 -24.87 3.74
C GLY A 284 10.67 -24.30 2.36
N GLN A 285 11.15 -23.07 2.10
CA GLN A 285 11.00 -22.42 0.81
C GLN A 285 11.80 -23.17 -0.27
N PHE A 286 13.04 -23.55 0.02
CA PHE A 286 13.88 -24.30 -0.92
C PHE A 286 13.32 -25.70 -1.24
N ILE A 287 12.86 -26.43 -0.21
CA ILE A 287 12.23 -27.74 -0.36
C ILE A 287 10.93 -27.63 -1.17
N ALA A 288 10.11 -26.61 -0.94
CA ALA A 288 8.86 -26.42 -1.68
C ALA A 288 9.09 -26.18 -3.18
N GLU A 289 10.09 -25.39 -3.56
CA GLU A 289 10.43 -25.17 -4.97
C GLU A 289 11.01 -26.43 -5.63
N LEU A 290 11.86 -27.19 -4.92
CA LEU A 290 12.32 -28.49 -5.43
C LEU A 290 11.16 -29.50 -5.56
N TRP A 291 10.24 -29.50 -4.61
CA TRP A 291 9.07 -30.38 -4.65
C TRP A 291 8.15 -30.02 -5.81
N SER A 292 8.07 -28.74 -6.17
CA SER A 292 7.28 -28.26 -7.29
C SER A 292 7.73 -28.83 -8.64
N LEU A 293 9.02 -29.20 -8.80
CA LEU A 293 9.50 -29.96 -9.97
C LEU A 293 8.80 -31.33 -10.07
N LYS A 294 8.66 -32.03 -8.93
CA LYS A 294 7.96 -33.32 -8.90
C LYS A 294 6.46 -33.13 -9.06
N LEU A 295 5.87 -32.23 -8.28
CA LEU A 295 4.43 -32.02 -8.19
C LEU A 295 3.82 -31.51 -9.51
N TYR A 296 4.45 -30.53 -10.17
CA TYR A 296 3.88 -29.86 -11.35
C TYR A 296 4.53 -30.23 -12.68
N ARG A 297 5.69 -30.88 -12.68
CA ARG A 297 6.39 -31.29 -13.91
C ARG A 297 6.72 -32.78 -13.96
N ASN A 298 6.42 -33.52 -12.89
CA ASN A 298 6.75 -34.93 -12.74
C ASN A 298 8.24 -35.23 -13.01
N ILE A 299 9.12 -34.32 -12.58
CA ILE A 299 10.58 -34.47 -12.66
C ILE A 299 11.05 -35.12 -11.35
N ASP A 300 11.57 -36.35 -11.43
CA ASP A 300 11.98 -37.14 -10.25
C ASP A 300 13.24 -36.57 -9.58
N ALA A 301 14.04 -35.79 -10.32
CA ALA A 301 15.20 -35.08 -9.76
C ALA A 301 14.85 -34.20 -8.56
N GLY A 302 13.63 -33.65 -8.51
CA GLY A 302 13.17 -32.84 -7.37
C GLY A 302 13.24 -33.62 -6.05
N GLU A 303 12.79 -34.87 -6.03
CA GLU A 303 12.86 -35.71 -4.83
C GLU A 303 14.29 -36.11 -4.46
N TRP A 304 15.13 -36.39 -5.46
CA TRP A 304 16.54 -36.75 -5.22
C TRP A 304 17.29 -35.58 -4.58
N LEU A 305 17.08 -34.37 -5.13
CA LEU A 305 17.63 -33.13 -4.59
C LEU A 305 17.14 -32.87 -3.16
N ILE A 306 15.84 -33.04 -2.87
CA ILE A 306 15.29 -32.84 -1.51
C ILE A 306 15.94 -33.79 -0.50
N ARG A 307 16.01 -35.10 -0.81
CA ARG A 307 16.59 -36.09 0.10
C ARG A 307 18.05 -35.75 0.40
N ALA A 308 18.83 -35.49 -0.64
CA ALA A 308 20.23 -35.16 -0.48
C ALA A 308 20.45 -33.80 0.20
N PHE A 309 19.61 -32.80 -0.06
CA PHE A 309 19.64 -31.51 0.60
C PHE A 309 19.37 -31.62 2.10
N ALA A 310 18.35 -32.40 2.49
CA ALA A 310 18.08 -32.69 3.90
C ALA A 310 19.26 -33.40 4.57
N ASP A 311 19.83 -34.43 3.93
CA ASP A 311 21.02 -35.13 4.42
C ASP A 311 22.23 -34.19 4.55
N GLY A 312 22.40 -33.29 3.57
CA GLY A 312 23.45 -32.28 3.53
C GLY A 312 23.31 -31.26 4.65
N TYR A 313 22.09 -30.80 4.94
CA TYR A 313 21.80 -29.90 6.05
C TYR A 313 21.99 -30.61 7.41
N GLY A 314 21.70 -31.91 7.48
CA GLY A 314 21.96 -32.75 8.63
C GLY A 314 20.79 -32.86 9.60
N LEU A 315 21.04 -33.52 10.74
CA LEU A 315 20.01 -33.84 11.72
C LEU A 315 19.47 -32.58 12.40
N VAL A 316 18.14 -32.53 12.54
CA VAL A 316 17.38 -31.49 13.23
C VAL A 316 16.38 -32.16 14.17
N ASP A 317 15.87 -31.43 15.16
CA ASP A 317 14.81 -31.93 16.03
C ASP A 317 13.43 -31.93 15.35
N ASP A 318 12.49 -32.66 15.95
CA ASP A 318 11.13 -32.82 15.42
C ASP A 318 10.38 -31.48 15.29
N SER A 319 10.64 -30.52 16.19
CA SER A 319 10.00 -29.20 16.15
C SER A 319 10.48 -28.39 14.95
N PHE A 320 11.78 -28.41 14.69
CA PHE A 320 12.39 -27.78 13.52
C PHE A 320 11.86 -28.41 12.24
N ALA A 321 11.88 -29.74 12.15
CA ALA A 321 11.38 -30.47 10.97
C ALA A 321 9.91 -30.18 10.70
N TYR A 322 9.08 -30.18 11.76
CA TYR A 322 7.66 -29.87 11.66
C TYR A 322 7.44 -28.43 11.19
N ARG A 323 8.18 -27.46 11.74
CA ARG A 323 8.10 -26.04 11.33
C ARG A 323 8.52 -25.82 9.88
N THR A 324 9.53 -26.57 9.40
CA THR A 324 9.95 -26.57 8.00
C THR A 324 8.83 -27.08 7.09
N ILE A 325 8.18 -28.20 7.44
CA ILE A 325 7.06 -28.76 6.66
C ILE A 325 5.86 -27.80 6.63
N ILE A 326 5.55 -27.12 7.73
CA ILE A 326 4.53 -26.05 7.74
C ILE A 326 4.88 -25.02 6.66
N HIS A 327 6.14 -24.56 6.62
CA HIS A 327 6.53 -23.56 5.64
C HIS A 327 6.51 -24.09 4.18
N VAL A 328 6.81 -25.38 3.97
CA VAL A 328 6.60 -26.03 2.66
C VAL A 328 5.14 -25.92 2.22
N GLY A 329 4.21 -26.23 3.11
CA GLY A 329 2.77 -26.11 2.84
C GLY A 329 2.35 -24.68 2.55
N VAL A 330 2.84 -23.72 3.34
CA VAL A 330 2.61 -22.29 3.12
C VAL A 330 3.07 -21.86 1.72
N HIS A 331 4.29 -22.24 1.33
CA HIS A 331 4.83 -21.89 0.03
C HIS A 331 4.01 -22.46 -1.14
N ILE A 332 3.60 -23.74 -1.05
CA ILE A 332 2.77 -24.37 -2.08
C ILE A 332 1.43 -23.66 -2.23
N ILE A 333 0.78 -23.30 -1.11
CA ILE A 333 -0.52 -22.60 -1.11
C ILE A 333 -0.38 -21.20 -1.74
N CYS A 334 0.64 -20.42 -1.35
CA CYS A 334 0.77 -19.02 -1.77
C CYS A 334 1.41 -18.86 -3.15
N PHE A 335 2.33 -19.75 -3.55
CA PHE A 335 3.19 -19.58 -4.73
C PHE A 335 3.07 -20.71 -5.76
N GLY A 336 2.37 -21.81 -5.46
CA GLY A 336 2.23 -22.95 -6.38
C GLY A 336 1.66 -22.58 -7.76
N ARG A 337 0.86 -21.51 -7.85
CA ARG A 337 0.34 -20.98 -9.13
C ARG A 337 1.43 -20.61 -10.13
N TYR A 338 2.61 -20.16 -9.69
CA TYR A 338 3.73 -19.79 -10.57
C TYR A 338 4.37 -21.00 -11.25
N TRP A 339 4.06 -22.21 -10.79
CA TRP A 339 4.42 -23.45 -11.45
C TRP A 339 3.34 -23.97 -12.39
N SER A 340 2.11 -23.45 -12.32
CA SER A 340 0.98 -23.98 -13.11
C SER A 340 0.92 -23.48 -14.56
N THR A 341 1.62 -22.39 -14.89
CA THR A 341 1.75 -21.89 -16.27
C THR A 341 2.94 -22.55 -16.97
N ALA A 342 2.74 -23.05 -18.19
CA ALA A 342 3.85 -23.52 -19.03
C ALA A 342 4.76 -22.32 -19.39
N PRO A 343 6.08 -22.49 -19.44
CA PRO A 343 6.97 -21.40 -19.84
C PRO A 343 6.79 -21.15 -21.34
N GLU A 344 6.12 -20.06 -21.72
CA GLU A 344 6.23 -19.55 -23.08
C GLU A 344 7.66 -19.07 -23.30
N CYS A 345 8.30 -19.66 -24.30
CA CYS A 345 9.63 -19.29 -24.76
C CYS A 345 9.58 -17.83 -25.22
N SER A 346 10.25 -16.95 -24.50
CA SER A 346 10.50 -15.56 -24.89
C SER A 346 11.32 -15.54 -26.18
N ASN A 347 10.70 -15.25 -27.31
CA ASN A 347 11.28 -14.54 -28.45
C ASN A 347 10.18 -14.14 -29.46
N ASP A 348 10.41 -13.00 -30.10
CA ASP A 348 9.66 -12.38 -31.19
C ASP A 348 8.39 -11.56 -30.84
N ARG A 349 8.66 -10.28 -30.52
CA ARG A 349 7.82 -9.17 -31.00
C ARG A 349 8.00 -9.07 -32.53
N THR A 350 6.98 -9.44 -33.32
CA THR A 350 6.42 -8.62 -34.43
C THR A 350 5.34 -9.34 -35.24
N ASN A 351 4.20 -8.65 -35.42
CA ASN A 351 3.23 -8.70 -36.52
C ASN A 351 2.73 -10.06 -37.03
N ILE A 352 1.50 -10.43 -36.65
CA ILE A 352 0.53 -10.97 -37.61
C ILE A 352 -0.81 -10.26 -37.43
N ALA A 353 -1.21 -9.56 -38.49
CA ALA A 353 -2.49 -8.91 -38.66
C ALA A 353 -3.65 -9.92 -38.70
N SER A 354 -4.80 -9.44 -38.23
CA SER A 354 -6.15 -9.90 -38.56
C SER A 354 -6.28 -11.02 -39.61
N HIS A 355 -6.58 -12.24 -39.17
CA HIS A 355 -7.47 -13.15 -39.91
C HIS A 355 -8.45 -13.81 -38.92
N SER A 356 -9.72 -13.47 -39.15
CA SER A 356 -10.89 -14.11 -38.58
C SER A 356 -10.86 -15.61 -38.83
N THR A 357 -10.88 -16.42 -37.77
CA THR A 357 -11.45 -17.76 -37.81
C THR A 357 -12.09 -18.06 -36.46
N THR A 358 -13.41 -18.12 -36.51
CA THR A 358 -14.39 -18.52 -35.50
C THR A 358 -13.92 -19.61 -34.53
N MET A 359 -13.87 -19.26 -33.24
CA MET A 359 -13.93 -20.16 -32.09
C MET A 359 -15.26 -19.94 -31.35
N PRO A 360 -15.82 -21.00 -30.73
CA PRO A 360 -17.25 -21.10 -30.46
C PRO A 360 -17.70 -20.23 -29.27
N ALA A 361 -18.93 -19.75 -29.38
CA ALA A 361 -19.62 -19.01 -28.35
C ALA A 361 -19.80 -19.86 -27.07
N SER A 362 -19.13 -19.43 -26.00
CA SER A 362 -19.64 -19.59 -24.64
C SER A 362 -19.06 -18.48 -23.75
N ASP A 363 -19.33 -17.23 -24.13
CA ASP A 363 -19.33 -16.14 -23.16
C ASP A 363 -20.58 -16.31 -22.30
N MET A 364 -20.42 -16.89 -21.11
CA MET A 364 -21.48 -16.90 -20.12
C MET A 364 -21.34 -15.64 -19.28
N SER A 365 -22.01 -14.58 -19.72
CA SER A 365 -22.35 -13.42 -18.91
C SER A 365 -23.03 -13.90 -17.62
N ARG A 366 -22.26 -13.94 -16.52
CA ARG A 366 -22.82 -14.35 -15.23
C ARG A 366 -23.73 -13.24 -14.73
N PRO A 367 -24.97 -13.56 -14.32
CA PRO A 367 -25.90 -12.55 -13.87
C PRO A 367 -25.38 -11.88 -12.60
N CYS A 368 -25.62 -10.57 -12.48
CA CYS A 368 -25.21 -9.82 -11.31
C CYS A 368 -25.69 -10.50 -10.01
N LYS A 369 -24.78 -10.71 -9.05
CA LYS A 369 -25.08 -11.40 -7.79
C LYS A 369 -26.23 -10.74 -7.01
N ARG A 370 -26.35 -9.41 -7.08
CA ARG A 370 -27.38 -8.58 -6.40
C ARG A 370 -28.70 -8.43 -7.16
N CYS A 371 -28.69 -8.01 -8.43
CA CYS A 371 -29.91 -7.71 -9.19
C CYS A 371 -30.31 -8.78 -10.21
N LYS A 372 -29.49 -9.82 -10.39
CA LYS A 372 -29.71 -10.96 -11.30
C LYS A 372 -29.85 -10.61 -12.79
N ALA A 373 -29.54 -9.37 -13.19
CA ALA A 373 -29.45 -8.97 -14.60
C ALA A 373 -28.38 -9.82 -15.31
N GLU A 374 -28.72 -10.38 -16.48
CA GLU A 374 -27.94 -11.40 -17.20
C GLU A 374 -26.62 -10.87 -17.78
N ASP A 375 -26.50 -9.55 -17.88
CA ASP A 375 -25.39 -8.77 -18.36
C ASP A 375 -24.77 -7.96 -17.20
N ALA A 376 -23.83 -8.56 -16.47
CA ALA A 376 -22.97 -7.84 -15.53
C ALA A 376 -21.71 -7.36 -16.26
N PRO A 377 -21.61 -6.08 -16.68
CA PRO A 377 -20.45 -5.59 -17.45
C PRO A 377 -19.15 -5.52 -16.65
N PHE A 378 -19.17 -5.75 -15.32
CA PHE A 378 -18.02 -5.51 -14.45
C PHE A 378 -17.85 -6.62 -13.40
N SER A 379 -16.59 -6.95 -13.12
CA SER A 379 -16.17 -7.81 -12.02
C SER A 379 -15.57 -6.92 -10.93
N LEU A 380 -16.22 -6.89 -9.75
CA LEU A 380 -15.79 -6.11 -8.60
C LEU A 380 -15.45 -7.11 -7.50
N ARG A 381 -14.18 -7.19 -7.09
CA ARG A 381 -13.68 -8.16 -6.10
C ARG A 381 -14.07 -9.61 -6.43
N ALA A 382 -13.89 -9.99 -7.70
CA ALA A 382 -14.21 -11.30 -8.27
C ALA A 382 -15.71 -11.67 -8.36
N ASP A 383 -16.64 -10.74 -8.06
CA ASP A 383 -18.07 -10.96 -8.17
C ASP A 383 -18.72 -10.12 -9.31
N PRO A 384 -19.53 -10.74 -10.20
CA PRO A 384 -20.28 -10.01 -11.22
C PRO A 384 -21.35 -9.13 -10.56
N THR A 385 -21.27 -7.81 -10.77
CA THR A 385 -22.11 -6.83 -10.06
C THR A 385 -22.68 -5.74 -10.98
N CYS A 386 -23.90 -5.30 -10.66
CA CYS A 386 -24.60 -4.18 -11.30
C CYS A 386 -24.55 -2.98 -10.35
N ARG A 387 -24.49 -1.75 -10.90
CA ARG A 387 -24.46 -0.50 -10.14
C ARG A 387 -25.64 -0.41 -9.18
N ARG A 388 -25.41 -0.59 -7.88
CA ARG A 388 -26.28 -0.07 -6.81
C ARG A 388 -25.62 -0.20 -5.42
N LEU A 389 -25.42 0.95 -4.77
CA LEU A 389 -25.09 1.11 -3.36
C LEU A 389 -26.29 0.65 -2.50
N GLY A 390 -26.26 -0.61 -2.04
CA GLY A 390 -27.38 -1.24 -1.31
C GLY A 390 -27.46 -0.95 0.19
N ALA A 391 -26.47 -0.28 0.80
CA ALA A 391 -26.39 -0.14 2.25
C ALA A 391 -27.22 1.03 2.81
N LEU A 392 -27.32 2.17 2.10
CA LEU A 392 -28.02 3.37 2.59
C LEU A 392 -29.52 3.13 2.86
N HIS A 393 -30.12 2.13 2.21
CA HIS A 393 -31.57 1.89 2.20
C HIS A 393 -32.11 1.26 3.49
N LYS A 394 -31.27 0.61 4.30
CA LYS A 394 -31.73 -0.17 5.47
C LYS A 394 -31.92 0.71 6.71
N ASP A 395 -31.05 1.70 6.92
CA ASP A 395 -31.02 2.52 8.15
C ASP A 395 -31.77 3.85 8.04
N THR A 396 -32.05 4.36 6.83
CA THR A 396 -32.90 5.56 6.61
C THR A 396 -34.40 5.25 6.53
N ARG A 397 -34.81 3.99 6.76
CA ARG A 397 -36.22 3.57 6.65
C ARG A 397 -36.93 3.62 8.02
N SER A 398 -37.03 4.80 8.60
CA SER A 398 -37.69 5.01 9.89
C SER A 398 -39.21 5.23 9.80
N SER A 399 -39.82 5.29 8.60
CA SER A 399 -41.28 5.50 8.51
C SER A 399 -41.96 4.83 7.31
N LYS A 400 -43.22 4.40 7.52
CA LYS A 400 -44.15 3.89 6.49
C LYS A 400 -44.83 5.02 5.70
N ALA A 401 -44.66 6.28 6.10
CA ALA A 401 -45.21 7.45 5.41
C ALA A 401 -44.33 7.89 4.23
N LEU A 402 -44.95 8.31 3.13
CA LEU A 402 -44.25 8.87 1.96
C LEU A 402 -43.82 10.31 2.26
N THR A 403 -42.69 10.52 2.92
CA THR A 403 -42.11 11.85 3.15
C THR A 403 -40.94 12.11 2.21
N THR A 404 -40.77 13.36 1.76
CA THR A 404 -39.59 13.78 0.98
C THR A 404 -38.32 13.54 1.80
N ARG A 405 -37.33 12.89 1.18
CA ARG A 405 -36.03 12.63 1.80
C ARG A 405 -35.00 13.58 1.22
N ARG A 406 -34.57 14.53 2.04
CA ARG A 406 -33.51 15.47 1.68
C ARG A 406 -32.23 15.10 2.43
N HIS A 407 -31.13 14.97 1.71
CA HIS A 407 -29.80 14.69 2.27
C HIS A 407 -28.81 15.70 1.72
N LEU A 408 -27.89 16.17 2.58
CA LEU A 408 -26.78 17.02 2.14
C LEU A 408 -25.55 16.15 1.90
N ALA A 409 -24.82 16.38 0.81
CA ALA A 409 -23.50 15.79 0.60
C ALA A 409 -22.44 16.86 0.35
N GLY A 410 -21.27 16.70 0.97
CA GLY A 410 -20.12 17.58 0.75
C GLY A 410 -19.39 17.25 -0.55
N LEU A 411 -19.10 18.26 -1.36
CA LEU A 411 -18.32 18.16 -2.60
C LEU A 411 -16.96 18.85 -2.44
N SER A 412 -15.88 18.09 -2.56
CA SER A 412 -14.51 18.58 -2.53
C SER A 412 -13.85 18.63 -3.91
N PHE A 413 -14.60 18.27 -4.97
CA PHE A 413 -14.12 18.02 -6.33
C PHE A 413 -13.12 16.87 -6.49
N GLY A 414 -12.72 16.22 -5.39
CA GLY A 414 -11.90 15.00 -5.44
C GLY A 414 -12.71 13.77 -5.90
N PRO A 415 -12.04 12.69 -6.34
CA PRO A 415 -12.68 11.51 -6.91
C PRO A 415 -13.88 10.97 -6.11
N SER A 416 -13.71 10.83 -4.80
CA SER A 416 -14.72 10.18 -3.96
C SER A 416 -15.98 11.04 -3.77
N SER A 417 -15.84 12.37 -3.59
CA SER A 417 -17.00 13.26 -3.45
C SER A 417 -17.74 13.46 -4.78
N SER A 418 -17.02 13.45 -5.91
CA SER A 418 -17.59 13.49 -7.25
C SER A 418 -18.39 12.24 -7.61
N VAL A 419 -17.87 11.05 -7.27
CA VAL A 419 -18.61 9.79 -7.44
C VAL A 419 -19.85 9.77 -6.56
N LEU A 420 -19.77 10.24 -5.31
CA LEU A 420 -20.94 10.34 -4.45
C LEU A 420 -22.02 11.25 -5.07
N ALA A 421 -21.65 12.45 -5.55
CA ALA A 421 -22.58 13.39 -6.17
C ALA A 421 -23.31 12.75 -7.37
N GLN A 422 -22.59 12.05 -8.24
CA GLN A 422 -23.17 11.33 -9.37
C GLN A 422 -24.13 10.23 -8.93
N LEU A 423 -23.74 9.41 -7.95
CA LEU A 423 -24.58 8.32 -7.45
C LEU A 423 -25.86 8.84 -6.79
N LEU A 424 -25.78 9.97 -6.08
CA LEU A 424 -26.94 10.62 -5.49
C LEU A 424 -27.89 11.21 -6.55
N SER A 425 -27.34 11.84 -7.59
CA SER A 425 -28.11 12.32 -8.74
C SER A 425 -28.81 11.17 -9.48
N GLU A 426 -28.10 10.05 -9.73
CA GLU A 426 -28.69 8.86 -10.35
C GLU A 426 -29.81 8.25 -9.48
N GLN A 427 -29.64 8.24 -8.14
CA GLN A 427 -30.69 7.82 -7.22
C GLN A 427 -31.92 8.74 -7.29
N ALA A 428 -31.72 10.06 -7.31
CA ALA A 428 -32.81 11.04 -7.44
C ALA A 428 -33.59 10.83 -8.74
N ARG A 429 -32.88 10.61 -9.86
CA ARG A 429 -33.50 10.27 -11.15
C ARG A 429 -34.40 9.04 -11.04
N HIS A 430 -33.88 7.94 -10.49
CA HIS A 430 -34.63 6.70 -10.33
C HIS A 430 -35.88 6.86 -9.44
N HIS A 431 -35.79 7.67 -8.39
CA HIS A 431 -36.94 7.97 -7.53
C HIS A 431 -37.99 8.83 -8.24
N SER A 432 -37.55 9.80 -9.06
CA SER A 432 -38.45 10.65 -9.85
C SER A 432 -39.22 9.88 -10.92
N GLU A 433 -38.59 8.85 -11.50
CA GLU A 433 -39.19 7.99 -12.54
C GLU A 433 -40.21 7.00 -11.95
N ASN A 434 -40.06 6.62 -10.68
CA ASN A 434 -40.93 5.66 -10.02
C ASN A 434 -42.03 6.37 -9.22
N LYS A 435 -43.23 6.47 -9.79
CA LYS A 435 -44.41 7.14 -9.18
C LYS A 435 -44.83 6.61 -7.81
N ALA A 436 -44.38 5.41 -7.42
CA ALA A 436 -44.67 4.80 -6.12
C ALA A 436 -43.62 5.11 -5.03
N SER A 437 -42.56 5.84 -5.36
CA SER A 437 -41.46 6.18 -4.44
C SER A 437 -41.60 7.58 -3.85
N SER A 438 -41.14 7.77 -2.61
CA SER A 438 -40.98 9.09 -2.02
C SER A 438 -39.97 9.93 -2.83
N PRO A 439 -40.21 11.26 -2.98
CA PRO A 439 -39.24 12.17 -3.57
C PRO A 439 -37.90 12.13 -2.83
N TYR A 440 -36.82 12.09 -3.59
CA TYR A 440 -35.44 12.08 -3.09
C TYR A 440 -34.71 13.32 -3.61
N GLU A 441 -34.26 14.17 -2.69
CA GLU A 441 -33.67 15.48 -2.99
C GLU A 441 -32.25 15.57 -2.44
N PRO A 442 -31.22 15.22 -3.23
CA PRO A 442 -29.83 15.40 -2.83
C PRO A 442 -29.40 16.86 -3.02
N VAL A 443 -28.91 17.46 -1.93
CA VAL A 443 -28.30 18.79 -1.90
C VAL A 443 -26.79 18.63 -1.84
N ILE A 444 -26.06 19.08 -2.85
CA ILE A 444 -24.62 18.95 -2.96
C ILE A 444 -23.99 20.31 -2.65
N VAL A 445 -23.15 20.38 -1.63
CA VAL A 445 -22.54 21.64 -1.17
C VAL A 445 -21.03 21.57 -1.30
N HIS A 446 -20.46 22.54 -2.02
CA HIS A 446 -19.02 22.81 -2.01
C HIS A 446 -18.73 23.97 -1.07
N ILE A 447 -17.75 23.80 -0.18
CA ILE A 447 -17.22 24.90 0.64
C ILE A 447 -16.01 25.50 -0.08
N ASP A 448 -16.13 26.73 -0.55
CA ASP A 448 -15.04 27.45 -1.22
C ASP A 448 -14.06 27.97 -0.17
N THR A 449 -12.88 27.36 -0.10
CA THR A 449 -11.83 27.67 0.88
C THR A 449 -10.90 28.80 0.43
N ASP A 450 -11.08 29.36 -0.77
CA ASP A 450 -10.29 30.49 -1.26
C ASP A 450 -10.71 31.80 -0.57
N LEU A 451 -9.93 32.23 0.42
CA LEU A 451 -10.17 33.47 1.17
C LEU A 451 -9.65 34.74 0.45
N SER A 452 -8.93 34.60 -0.68
CA SER A 452 -8.23 35.72 -1.33
C SER A 452 -9.12 36.58 -2.25
N ARG A 453 -10.39 36.22 -2.43
CA ARG A 453 -11.25 36.78 -3.49
C ARG A 453 -12.19 37.87 -3.01
N ILE A 454 -12.26 38.94 -3.81
CA ILE A 454 -13.06 40.13 -3.53
C ILE A 454 -14.26 40.24 -4.50
N GLU A 455 -14.11 39.98 -5.80
CA GLU A 455 -15.23 40.04 -6.78
C GLU A 455 -15.09 39.06 -7.97
N GLY A 456 -16.21 38.57 -8.52
CA GLY A 456 -16.30 37.73 -9.73
C GLY A 456 -16.64 36.24 -9.49
N GLU A 457 -16.95 35.50 -10.56
CA GLU A 457 -17.24 34.06 -10.49
C GLU A 457 -15.99 33.25 -10.13
N SER A 458 -16.04 32.45 -9.04
CA SER A 458 -14.90 31.65 -8.59
C SER A 458 -14.63 30.43 -9.48
N PRO A 459 -13.38 29.94 -9.59
CA PRO A 459 -13.06 28.68 -10.26
C PRO A 459 -13.88 27.53 -9.71
N ALA A 460 -14.11 27.52 -8.39
CA ALA A 460 -15.00 26.58 -7.73
C ALA A 460 -16.44 26.72 -8.25
N GLN A 461 -16.97 27.94 -8.37
CA GLN A 461 -18.30 28.18 -8.93
C GLN A 461 -18.42 27.73 -10.40
N LYS A 462 -17.40 27.99 -11.23
CA LYS A 462 -17.34 27.53 -12.62
C LYS A 462 -17.37 26.00 -12.71
N LEU A 463 -16.51 25.35 -11.93
CA LEU A 463 -16.47 23.90 -11.86
C LEU A 463 -17.79 23.32 -11.34
N LEU A 464 -18.40 23.96 -10.34
CA LEU A 464 -19.72 23.59 -9.82
C LEU A 464 -20.82 23.67 -10.90
N ASN A 465 -20.75 24.63 -11.83
CA ASN A 465 -21.66 24.68 -12.97
C ASN A 465 -21.50 23.46 -13.90
N GLU A 466 -20.29 22.95 -14.10
CA GLU A 466 -20.06 21.73 -14.86
C GLU A 466 -20.67 20.51 -14.15
N TYR A 467 -20.56 20.43 -12.82
CA TYR A 467 -21.24 19.40 -12.03
C TYR A 467 -22.76 19.49 -12.13
N ARG A 468 -23.34 20.69 -12.13
CA ARG A 468 -24.80 20.88 -12.34
C ARG A 468 -25.26 20.29 -13.68
N LEU A 469 -24.46 20.43 -14.72
CA LEU A 469 -24.75 19.86 -16.04
C LEU A 469 -24.59 18.33 -16.05
N ALA A 470 -23.55 17.81 -15.40
CA ALA A 470 -23.30 16.37 -15.33
C ALA A 470 -24.30 15.61 -14.43
N CYS A 471 -24.84 16.28 -13.41
CA CYS A 471 -25.70 15.72 -12.38
C CYS A 471 -27.04 16.49 -12.25
N PRO A 472 -27.92 16.46 -13.27
CA PRO A 472 -29.08 17.37 -13.35
C PRO A 472 -30.19 17.10 -12.31
N TYR A 473 -30.16 15.95 -11.63
CA TYR A 473 -31.17 15.57 -10.63
C TYR A 473 -30.75 15.91 -9.20
N ALA A 474 -29.62 16.59 -9.01
CA ALA A 474 -29.16 17.10 -7.73
C ALA A 474 -29.10 18.62 -7.71
N THR A 475 -29.30 19.23 -6.55
CA THR A 475 -29.10 20.67 -6.36
C THR A 475 -27.67 20.94 -5.92
N PHE A 476 -27.08 22.04 -6.39
CA PHE A 476 -25.69 22.39 -6.07
C PHE A 476 -25.59 23.80 -5.50
N GLU A 477 -24.83 23.97 -4.43
CA GLU A 477 -24.54 25.24 -3.77
C GLU A 477 -23.03 25.40 -3.55
N CYS A 478 -22.52 26.61 -3.78
CA CYS A 478 -21.16 27.00 -3.42
C CYS A 478 -21.25 27.95 -2.22
N VAL A 479 -20.62 27.58 -1.12
CA VAL A 479 -20.67 28.35 0.13
C VAL A 479 -19.26 28.84 0.46
N PRO A 480 -19.00 30.15 0.54
CA PRO A 480 -17.69 30.65 0.95
C PRO A 480 -17.39 30.30 2.41
N LEU A 481 -16.16 29.86 2.69
CA LEU A 481 -15.74 29.44 4.03
C LEU A 481 -16.01 30.49 5.11
N LYS A 482 -15.97 31.78 4.76
CA LYS A 482 -16.27 32.90 5.68
C LYS A 482 -17.62 32.82 6.38
N GLU A 483 -18.59 32.10 5.82
CA GLU A 483 -19.88 31.86 6.48
C GLU A 483 -19.75 31.02 7.77
N VAL A 484 -18.65 30.28 7.95
CA VAL A 484 -18.40 29.51 9.17
C VAL A 484 -18.41 30.39 10.42
N LEU A 485 -18.04 31.67 10.33
CA LEU A 485 -18.04 32.61 11.46
C LEU A 485 -19.44 32.83 12.07
N SER A 486 -20.52 32.47 11.36
CA SER A 486 -21.89 32.50 11.87
C SER A 486 -22.34 31.19 12.53
N VAL A 487 -21.54 30.14 12.43
CA VAL A 487 -21.86 28.81 12.95
C VAL A 487 -21.76 28.81 14.46
N LYS A 488 -22.88 28.43 15.11
CA LYS A 488 -22.99 28.39 16.57
C LYS A 488 -22.47 27.09 17.19
N SER A 489 -22.10 26.10 16.38
CA SER A 489 -21.55 24.83 16.90
C SER A 489 -20.08 24.88 17.28
N ILE A 490 -19.47 26.07 17.21
CA ILE A 490 -18.09 26.33 17.57
C ILE A 490 -18.08 27.34 18.72
N ASP A 491 -17.38 27.03 19.79
CA ASP A 491 -16.98 27.99 20.80
C ASP A 491 -15.81 28.81 20.26
N TRP A 492 -16.14 29.95 19.64
CA TRP A 492 -15.15 30.86 19.07
C TRP A 492 -14.17 31.45 20.10
N SER A 493 -14.46 31.39 21.41
CA SER A 493 -13.51 31.80 22.46
C SER A 493 -12.32 30.84 22.60
N THR A 494 -12.43 29.63 22.04
CA THR A 494 -11.37 28.62 22.08
C THR A 494 -10.34 28.76 20.96
N LEU A 495 -10.63 29.56 19.93
CA LEU A 495 -9.75 29.77 18.78
C LEU A 495 -8.99 31.10 18.93
N PRO A 496 -7.77 31.23 18.36
CA PRO A 496 -6.96 32.44 18.44
C PRO A 496 -7.52 33.51 17.48
N LEU A 497 -8.71 33.99 17.80
CA LEU A 497 -9.52 34.87 16.97
C LEU A 497 -9.86 36.12 17.79
N ASP A 498 -9.44 37.29 17.32
CA ASP A 498 -9.75 38.53 18.02
C ASP A 498 -11.26 38.83 18.03
N ALA A 499 -11.68 39.64 19.00
CA ALA A 499 -12.99 40.29 18.98
C ALA A 499 -13.05 41.23 17.76
N GLY A 500 -13.62 40.74 16.67
CA GLY A 500 -13.67 41.46 15.40
C GLY A 500 -14.40 42.79 15.52
N THR A 501 -14.06 43.75 14.65
CA THR A 501 -14.84 44.99 14.53
C THR A 501 -16.02 44.77 13.57
N PRO A 502 -17.14 45.52 13.71
CA PRO A 502 -18.33 45.32 12.87
C PRO A 502 -18.09 45.49 11.36
N ASP A 503 -17.08 46.28 10.98
CA ASP A 503 -16.71 46.57 9.59
C ASP A 503 -15.55 45.70 9.07
N GLU A 504 -15.09 44.71 9.84
CA GLU A 504 -13.98 43.84 9.42
C GLU A 504 -14.44 42.86 8.33
N ASP A 505 -13.63 42.71 7.27
CA ASP A 505 -13.84 41.68 6.25
C ASP A 505 -13.75 40.26 6.87
N PRO A 506 -14.85 39.46 6.82
CA PRO A 506 -14.86 38.11 7.36
C PRO A 506 -13.78 37.18 6.78
N SER A 507 -13.41 37.36 5.50
CA SER A 507 -12.35 36.58 4.87
C SER A 507 -10.98 36.91 5.46
N ALA A 508 -10.65 38.20 5.61
CA ALA A 508 -9.44 38.64 6.28
C ALA A 508 -9.35 38.13 7.72
N ARG A 509 -10.48 38.12 8.45
CA ARG A 509 -10.53 37.61 9.83
C ARG A 509 -10.18 36.11 9.92
N LEU A 510 -10.71 35.29 9.02
CA LEU A 510 -10.34 33.87 8.92
C LEU A 510 -8.89 33.67 8.46
N GLN A 511 -8.38 34.53 7.58
CA GLN A 511 -6.99 34.45 7.16
C GLN A 511 -6.05 34.67 8.37
N ARG A 512 -6.34 35.67 9.22
CA ARG A 512 -5.60 35.91 10.47
C ARG A 512 -5.67 34.72 11.43
N LEU A 513 -6.83 34.05 11.53
CA LEU A 513 -6.97 32.81 12.30
C LEU A 513 -5.98 31.75 11.84
N PHE A 514 -5.99 31.43 10.54
CA PHE A 514 -5.10 30.42 9.98
C PHE A 514 -3.63 30.83 10.12
N ASP A 515 -3.33 32.12 9.97
CA ASP A 515 -1.98 32.66 10.10
C ASP A 515 -1.43 32.57 11.53
N ALA A 516 -2.30 32.60 12.53
CA ALA A 516 -1.94 32.41 13.94
C ALA A 516 -1.66 30.93 14.32
N LEU A 517 -2.05 29.96 13.48
CA LEU A 517 -1.83 28.54 13.78
C LEU A 517 -0.37 28.11 13.53
N PRO A 518 0.21 27.28 14.41
CA PRO A 518 1.66 27.07 14.49
C PRO A 518 2.26 26.26 13.34
N THR A 519 1.49 25.34 12.73
CA THR A 519 2.00 24.43 11.70
C THR A 519 1.03 24.28 10.53
N LEU A 520 1.54 23.76 9.39
CA LEU A 520 0.69 23.39 8.26
C LEU A 520 -0.35 22.32 8.65
N THR A 521 0.06 21.32 9.44
CA THR A 521 -0.85 20.32 10.03
C THR A 521 -1.98 20.97 10.80
N SER A 522 -1.67 21.91 11.70
CA SER A 522 -2.67 22.67 12.46
C SER A 522 -3.67 23.37 11.54
N ARG A 523 -3.19 24.03 10.48
CA ARG A 523 -4.04 24.76 9.52
C ARG A 523 -4.99 23.83 8.77
N ILE A 524 -4.48 22.71 8.26
CA ILE A 524 -5.27 21.72 7.53
C ILE A 524 -6.29 21.04 8.45
N ASP A 525 -5.90 20.69 9.66
CA ASP A 525 -6.79 20.09 10.65
C ASP A 525 -7.93 21.03 11.03
N VAL A 526 -7.62 22.28 11.45
CA VAL A 526 -8.64 23.28 11.81
C VAL A 526 -9.56 23.56 10.63
N LEU A 527 -9.02 23.72 9.41
CA LEU A 527 -9.82 23.92 8.20
C LEU A 527 -10.83 22.79 7.99
N ARG A 528 -10.41 21.53 8.15
CA ARG A 528 -11.29 20.36 8.01
C ARG A 528 -12.41 20.38 9.06
N GLN A 529 -12.12 20.76 10.30
CA GLN A 529 -13.16 20.86 11.34
C GLN A 529 -14.17 21.99 11.00
N LEU A 530 -13.68 23.16 10.58
CA LEU A 530 -14.53 24.28 10.16
C LEU A 530 -15.47 23.90 9.01
N ILE A 531 -14.95 23.18 8.00
CA ILE A 531 -15.75 22.66 6.87
C ILE A 531 -16.85 21.71 7.39
N ARG A 532 -16.52 20.79 8.31
CA ARG A 532 -17.50 19.85 8.87
C ARG A 532 -18.62 20.60 9.60
N HIS A 533 -18.28 21.57 10.45
CA HIS A 533 -19.26 22.40 11.16
C HIS A 533 -20.18 23.16 10.19
N LEU A 534 -19.62 23.76 9.15
CA LEU A 534 -20.39 24.50 8.15
C LEU A 534 -21.30 23.57 7.33
N LEU A 535 -20.84 22.37 6.95
CA LEU A 535 -21.66 21.38 6.26
C LEU A 535 -22.84 20.90 7.11
N ILE A 536 -22.65 20.71 8.42
CA ILE A 536 -23.72 20.35 9.35
C ILE A 536 -24.73 21.51 9.46
N GLN A 537 -24.26 22.75 9.64
CA GLN A 537 -25.14 23.93 9.69
C GLN A 537 -25.97 24.04 8.40
N LYS A 538 -25.34 23.93 7.23
CA LYS A 538 -26.06 23.96 5.94
C LYS A 538 -27.04 22.81 5.80
N ALA A 539 -26.72 21.63 6.34
CA ALA A 539 -27.67 20.52 6.31
C ALA A 539 -28.92 20.84 7.11
N GLN A 540 -28.80 21.55 8.24
CA GLN A 540 -29.93 22.03 9.02
C GLN A 540 -30.71 23.14 8.32
N ASP A 541 -30.03 24.13 7.75
CA ASP A 541 -30.65 25.25 7.03
C ASP A 541 -31.51 24.75 5.87
N HIS A 542 -31.07 23.69 5.19
CA HIS A 542 -31.80 23.03 4.10
C HIS A 542 -32.87 22.03 4.59
N GLY A 543 -33.00 21.78 5.90
CA GLY A 543 -33.93 20.79 6.44
C GLY A 543 -33.57 19.35 6.04
N CYS A 544 -32.29 19.07 5.83
CA CYS A 544 -31.79 17.75 5.49
C CYS A 544 -31.86 16.81 6.69
N SER A 545 -32.22 15.56 6.41
CA SER A 545 -32.34 14.50 7.41
C SER A 545 -31.02 13.81 7.74
N ALA A 546 -29.97 14.01 6.94
CA ALA A 546 -28.62 13.50 7.17
C ALA A 546 -27.56 14.26 6.36
N LEU A 547 -26.32 14.20 6.85
CA LEU A 547 -25.10 14.59 6.13
C LEU A 547 -24.40 13.34 5.58
N LEU A 548 -24.05 13.36 4.30
CA LEU A 548 -23.34 12.30 3.59
C LEU A 548 -21.95 12.79 3.20
N LEU A 549 -20.90 12.10 3.67
CA LEU A 549 -19.53 12.43 3.34
C LEU A 549 -18.94 11.38 2.41
N GLY A 550 -18.29 11.82 1.33
CA GLY A 550 -17.80 10.97 0.27
C GLY A 550 -16.51 10.20 0.59
N HIS A 551 -16.21 9.87 1.84
CA HIS A 551 -14.96 9.15 2.14
C HIS A 551 -15.00 7.70 1.61
N SER A 552 -14.01 7.34 0.81
CA SER A 552 -13.71 5.95 0.41
C SER A 552 -13.12 5.15 1.58
N THR A 553 -12.94 3.84 1.43
CA THR A 553 -12.21 3.01 2.40
C THR A 553 -10.80 3.57 2.66
N THR A 554 -10.10 3.97 1.60
CA THR A 554 -8.79 4.65 1.65
C THR A 554 -8.83 5.93 2.46
N ALA A 555 -9.81 6.80 2.17
CA ALA A 555 -9.92 8.10 2.82
C ALA A 555 -10.29 7.95 4.29
N LEU A 556 -11.09 6.94 4.66
CA LEU A 556 -11.40 6.63 6.05
C LEU A 556 -10.19 6.04 6.79
N ALA A 557 -9.38 5.21 6.15
CA ALA A 557 -8.15 4.69 6.74
C ALA A 557 -7.16 5.83 7.02
N ALA A 558 -6.96 6.72 6.05
CA ALA A 558 -6.14 7.92 6.22
C ALA A 558 -6.65 8.81 7.34
N LEU A 559 -7.96 9.12 7.33
CA LEU A 559 -8.59 9.93 8.38
C LEU A 559 -8.41 9.30 9.77
N THR A 560 -8.53 7.97 9.88
CA THR A 560 -8.34 7.24 11.15
C THR A 560 -6.96 7.51 11.73
N LEU A 561 -5.89 7.31 10.94
CA LEU A 561 -4.53 7.52 11.44
C LEU A 561 -4.20 9.00 11.64
N SER A 562 -4.75 9.91 10.82
CA SER A 562 -4.60 11.35 11.05
C SER A 562 -5.23 11.79 12.37
N GLU A 563 -6.44 11.31 12.71
CA GLU A 563 -7.06 11.62 14.01
C GLU A 563 -6.23 11.09 15.18
N VAL A 564 -5.71 9.86 15.08
CA VAL A 564 -4.84 9.29 16.12
C VAL A 564 -3.55 10.11 16.27
N ALA A 565 -2.88 10.44 15.16
CA ALA A 565 -1.64 11.22 15.17
C ALA A 565 -1.84 12.64 15.70
N ASN A 566 -3.00 13.24 15.43
CA ASN A 566 -3.41 14.52 16.00
C ASN A 566 -3.82 14.42 17.47
N GLY A 567 -3.75 13.24 18.11
CA GLY A 567 -4.11 13.07 19.52
C GLY A 567 -5.62 13.04 19.78
N ARG A 568 -6.42 12.64 18.78
CA ARG A 568 -7.88 12.46 18.86
C ARG A 568 -8.30 10.99 18.72
N GLY A 569 -7.50 10.07 19.25
CA GLY A 569 -7.78 8.62 19.24
C GLY A 569 -9.15 8.27 19.82
N PHE A 570 -9.56 8.93 20.91
CA PHE A 570 -10.88 8.74 21.53
C PHE A 570 -12.06 9.14 20.61
N ALA A 571 -11.87 10.14 19.76
CA ALA A 571 -12.91 10.66 18.86
C ALA A 571 -13.02 9.87 17.54
N VAL A 572 -12.07 8.97 17.25
CA VAL A 572 -12.03 8.17 16.01
C VAL A 572 -13.39 7.52 15.69
N PRO A 573 -14.08 6.82 16.61
CA PRO A 573 -15.32 6.11 16.27
C PRO A 573 -16.45 7.05 15.83
N ILE A 574 -16.45 8.28 16.35
CA ILE A 574 -17.42 9.33 16.00
C ILE A 574 -17.05 9.97 14.65
N GLN A 575 -15.75 10.19 14.42
CA GLN A 575 -15.25 10.81 13.20
C GLN A 575 -15.34 9.89 11.99
N VAL A 576 -15.04 8.60 12.12
CA VAL A 576 -14.86 7.73 10.95
C VAL A 576 -16.02 6.77 10.73
N ALA A 577 -16.89 6.49 11.70
CA ALA A 577 -18.00 5.53 11.54
C ALA A 577 -19.35 6.19 11.21
N ASP A 578 -20.28 5.40 10.70
CA ASP A 578 -21.66 5.84 10.45
C ASP A 578 -22.42 6.01 11.77
N GLY A 579 -23.28 7.04 11.84
CA GLY A 579 -24.30 7.15 12.88
C GLY A 579 -24.52 8.56 13.40
N MET A 580 -25.14 8.65 14.58
CA MET A 580 -25.47 9.93 15.21
C MET A 580 -24.22 10.64 15.71
N THR A 581 -24.17 11.96 15.49
CA THR A 581 -23.17 12.88 16.01
C THR A 581 -23.88 13.94 16.85
N THR A 582 -23.45 14.09 18.10
CA THR A 582 -23.91 15.18 18.96
C THR A 582 -23.33 16.50 18.49
N VAL A 583 -24.17 17.51 18.31
CA VAL A 583 -23.78 18.87 17.95
C VAL A 583 -24.20 19.81 19.07
N CYS A 584 -23.22 20.50 19.64
CA CYS A 584 -23.42 21.50 20.68
C CYS A 584 -23.68 22.87 20.05
N THR A 585 -24.39 23.75 20.74
CA THR A 585 -24.61 25.16 20.34
C THR A 585 -24.07 26.07 21.43
N TYR A 586 -23.29 27.07 21.05
CA TYR A 586 -22.64 28.03 21.95
C TYR A 586 -23.14 29.44 21.70
N GLU A 587 -23.26 30.24 22.76
CA GLU A 587 -23.53 31.66 22.68
C GLU A 587 -22.54 32.45 23.55
N ALA A 588 -22.12 33.62 23.07
CA ALA A 588 -21.21 34.48 23.80
C ALA A 588 -21.91 35.11 25.01
N ILE A 589 -21.26 35.06 26.18
CA ILE A 589 -21.71 35.75 27.38
C ILE A 589 -20.92 37.06 27.52
N ASN A 590 -21.49 38.04 28.23
CA ASN A 590 -20.89 39.36 28.51
C ASN A 590 -19.46 39.33 29.09
N SER A 591 -18.99 38.18 29.59
CA SER A 591 -17.63 37.99 30.12
C SER A 591 -16.57 37.64 29.06
N GLY A 592 -16.94 37.49 27.79
CA GLY A 592 -16.02 37.10 26.70
C GLY A 592 -15.82 35.58 26.55
N ALA A 593 -16.39 34.77 27.45
CA ALA A 593 -16.46 33.31 27.33
C ALA A 593 -17.76 32.90 26.63
N ALA A 594 -17.74 31.78 25.89
CA ALA A 594 -18.97 31.18 25.38
C ALA A 594 -19.54 30.15 26.36
N GLN A 595 -20.87 30.07 26.42
CA GLN A 595 -21.59 29.02 27.15
C GLN A 595 -22.38 28.17 26.19
N GLU A 596 -22.33 26.85 26.42
CA GLU A 596 -23.17 25.90 25.73
C GLU A 596 -24.64 26.10 26.13
N THR A 597 -25.52 26.32 25.15
CA THR A 597 -26.95 26.61 25.37
C THR A 597 -27.85 25.42 25.04
N SER A 598 -27.45 24.56 24.10
CA SER A 598 -28.24 23.38 23.70
C SER A 598 -27.40 22.34 22.97
N ARG A 599 -27.93 21.11 22.87
CA ARG A 599 -27.37 20.00 22.09
C ARG A 599 -28.45 19.33 21.26
N PHE A 600 -28.08 18.82 20.09
CA PHE A 600 -28.94 17.98 19.27
C PHE A 600 -28.14 16.86 18.60
N GLU A 601 -28.81 15.78 18.20
CA GLU A 601 -28.20 14.67 17.47
C GLU A 601 -28.43 14.85 15.97
N PHE A 602 -27.37 14.69 15.17
CA PHE A 602 -27.44 14.77 13.72
C PHE A 602 -26.75 13.56 13.06
N PRO A 603 -27.41 12.84 12.15
CA PRO A 603 -26.83 11.65 11.54
C PRO A 603 -25.82 12.02 10.43
N VAL A 604 -24.65 11.39 10.51
CA VAL A 604 -23.57 11.50 9.52
C VAL A 604 -23.24 10.11 8.98
N TYR A 605 -23.16 9.98 7.66
CA TYR A 605 -22.90 8.72 6.98
C TYR A 605 -21.78 8.82 5.94
N TYR A 606 -21.14 7.70 5.67
CA TYR A 606 -20.05 7.52 4.70
C TYR A 606 -20.44 6.49 3.64
N PRO A 607 -21.27 6.84 2.64
CA PRO A 607 -21.86 5.85 1.71
C PRO A 607 -20.83 5.07 0.87
N LEU A 608 -19.61 5.60 0.76
CA LEU A 608 -18.51 5.03 -0.01
C LEU A 608 -17.49 4.29 0.86
N ARG A 609 -17.78 4.07 2.14
CA ARG A 609 -16.90 3.44 3.15
C ARG A 609 -16.29 2.12 2.69
N GLU A 610 -17.02 1.34 1.89
CA GLU A 610 -16.61 0.01 1.44
C GLU A 610 -16.01 0.01 0.03
N ILE A 611 -15.75 1.17 -0.57
CA ILE A 611 -15.19 1.29 -1.92
C ILE A 611 -13.82 1.95 -1.85
N PHE A 612 -12.84 1.35 -2.52
CA PHE A 612 -11.45 1.83 -2.58
C PHE A 612 -11.29 3.00 -3.56
N ARG A 613 -10.23 3.80 -3.41
CA ARG A 613 -9.97 4.97 -4.26
C ARG A 613 -9.70 4.55 -5.71
N ASN A 614 -9.01 3.44 -5.94
CA ASN A 614 -8.74 2.90 -7.27
C ASN A 614 -10.03 2.42 -7.95
N GLU A 615 -10.97 1.83 -7.20
CA GLU A 615 -12.31 1.49 -7.71
C GLU A 615 -13.07 2.76 -8.11
N MET A 616 -12.92 3.88 -7.38
CA MET A 616 -13.50 5.17 -7.76
C MET A 616 -12.90 5.75 -9.03
N LYS A 617 -11.57 5.70 -9.18
CA LYS A 617 -10.88 6.17 -10.39
C LYS A 617 -11.39 5.41 -11.62
N GLN A 618 -11.49 4.08 -11.52
CA GLN A 618 -12.08 3.24 -12.56
C GLN A 618 -13.53 3.62 -12.86
N TYR A 619 -14.34 3.88 -11.83
CA TYR A 619 -15.72 4.32 -12.03
C TYR A 619 -15.79 5.66 -12.78
N ILE A 620 -14.94 6.63 -12.44
CA ILE A 620 -14.87 7.92 -13.12
C ILE A 620 -14.49 7.74 -14.60
N ASP A 621 -13.51 6.87 -14.89
CA ASP A 621 -13.12 6.56 -16.26
C ASP A 621 -14.26 5.95 -17.09
N LEU A 622 -15.17 5.22 -16.45
CA LEU A 622 -16.35 4.61 -17.05
C LEU A 622 -17.55 5.56 -17.15
N VAL A 623 -17.52 6.73 -16.53
CA VAL A 623 -18.61 7.72 -16.56
C VAL A 623 -18.13 8.97 -17.30
N PRO A 624 -18.43 9.09 -18.61
CA PRO A 624 -17.95 10.21 -19.43
C PRO A 624 -18.31 11.60 -18.87
N SER A 625 -19.49 11.73 -18.25
CA SER A 625 -19.93 12.98 -17.62
C SER A 625 -19.08 13.39 -16.41
N LEU A 626 -18.41 12.45 -15.75
CA LEU A 626 -17.47 12.71 -14.65
C LEU A 626 -16.04 12.86 -15.14
N LYS A 627 -15.60 12.03 -16.10
CA LYS A 627 -14.21 12.00 -16.59
C LYS A 627 -13.69 13.36 -17.04
N GLY A 628 -14.55 14.18 -17.66
CA GLY A 628 -14.19 15.51 -18.14
C GLY A 628 -14.17 16.62 -17.09
N ILE A 629 -14.78 16.40 -15.92
CA ILE A 629 -14.99 17.45 -14.90
C ILE A 629 -14.25 17.18 -13.59
N VAL A 630 -13.90 15.94 -13.29
CA VAL A 630 -13.09 15.63 -12.09
C VAL A 630 -11.67 16.10 -12.37
N PRO A 631 -11.13 17.08 -11.63
CA PRO A 631 -9.76 17.55 -11.85
C PRO A 631 -8.80 16.37 -11.70
N ILE A 632 -7.97 16.16 -12.73
CA ILE A 632 -6.81 15.27 -12.62
C ILE A 632 -5.84 15.98 -11.70
N ASP A 633 -5.73 15.49 -10.48
CA ASP A 633 -4.92 16.08 -9.43
C ASP A 633 -3.45 16.27 -9.90
N PRO A 634 -3.00 17.51 -10.18
CA PRO A 634 -1.66 17.76 -10.69
C PRO A 634 -0.59 17.54 -9.61
N THR A 635 -0.98 17.46 -8.34
CA THR A 635 -0.07 17.11 -7.24
C THR A 635 0.18 15.61 -7.17
N ASN A 636 -0.73 14.80 -7.72
CA ASN A 636 -0.55 13.36 -7.90
C ASN A 636 0.21 12.98 -9.18
N THR A 637 0.35 13.86 -10.18
CA THR A 637 1.35 13.66 -11.27
C THR A 637 2.79 13.95 -10.83
N LYS A 638 2.98 14.49 -9.62
CA LYS A 638 4.26 14.47 -8.89
C LYS A 638 4.35 13.31 -7.87
N ALA A 639 3.60 12.23 -8.06
CA ALA A 639 3.83 10.96 -7.36
C ALA A 639 5.23 10.34 -7.63
N GLY A 640 6.03 10.96 -8.50
CA GLY A 640 7.45 10.67 -8.73
C GLY A 640 8.44 11.73 -8.25
N SER A 641 8.02 12.79 -7.52
CA SER A 641 9.01 13.65 -6.88
C SER A 641 9.48 13.00 -5.58
N ASN A 642 10.75 12.57 -5.58
CA ASN A 642 11.58 12.28 -4.41
C ASN A 642 11.05 12.92 -3.12
N VAL A 643 10.90 12.15 -2.04
CA VAL A 643 10.77 12.72 -0.70
C VAL A 643 12.09 13.43 -0.40
N VAL A 644 12.15 14.73 -0.74
CA VAL A 644 13.29 15.58 -0.42
C VAL A 644 13.14 16.16 0.99
N SER A 645 11.95 16.15 1.59
CA SER A 645 11.71 16.47 3.00
C SER A 645 10.24 16.25 3.40
N HIS A 646 9.96 15.55 4.51
CA HIS A 646 8.62 15.50 5.12
C HIS A 646 8.22 16.82 5.82
N LYS A 647 9.12 17.82 5.89
CA LYS A 647 8.89 19.04 6.68
C LYS A 647 7.77 19.94 6.15
N ASP A 648 7.41 19.82 4.87
CA ASP A 648 6.44 20.72 4.22
C ASP A 648 5.07 20.05 3.97
N LEU A 649 4.82 18.86 4.53
CA LEU A 649 3.55 18.14 4.37
C LEU A 649 2.77 18.14 5.69
N SER A 650 1.44 18.24 5.61
CA SER A 650 0.59 18.00 6.77
C SER A 650 0.48 16.50 7.07
N ILE A 651 0.12 16.15 8.31
CA ILE A 651 -0.13 14.75 8.67
C ILE A 651 -1.26 14.13 7.84
N GLU A 652 -2.28 14.91 7.48
CA GLU A 652 -3.37 14.47 6.60
C GLU A 652 -2.85 14.10 5.21
N GLU A 653 -1.94 14.91 4.65
CA GLU A 653 -1.35 14.66 3.33
C GLU A 653 -0.40 13.45 3.36
N VAL A 654 0.39 13.31 4.43
CA VAL A 654 1.24 12.13 4.64
C VAL A 654 0.40 10.85 4.71
N MET A 655 -0.69 10.85 5.49
CA MET A 655 -1.56 9.68 5.63
C MET A 655 -2.33 9.38 4.34
N ALA A 656 -2.79 10.40 3.61
CA ALA A 656 -3.45 10.20 2.33
C ALA A 656 -2.53 9.51 1.32
N ARG A 657 -1.28 10.00 1.17
CA ARG A 657 -0.29 9.39 0.27
C ARG A 657 0.13 8.00 0.70
N TYR A 658 0.29 7.78 2.02
CA TYR A 658 0.59 6.46 2.56
C TYR A 658 -0.48 5.45 2.17
N PHE A 659 -1.76 5.73 2.44
CA PHE A 659 -2.84 4.79 2.12
C PHE A 659 -3.13 4.67 0.63
N ASP A 660 -2.89 5.72 -0.16
CA ASP A 660 -2.94 5.62 -1.62
C ASP A 660 -1.90 4.61 -2.15
N SER A 661 -0.68 4.63 -1.60
CA SER A 661 0.39 3.68 -1.94
C SER A 661 0.07 2.26 -1.44
N VAL A 662 -0.39 2.14 -0.18
CA VAL A 662 -0.71 0.85 0.43
C VAL A 662 -1.90 0.17 -0.25
N GLU A 663 -2.89 0.93 -0.75
CA GLU A 663 -4.05 0.36 -1.44
C GLU A 663 -3.68 -0.42 -2.71
N GLU A 664 -2.64 0.00 -3.43
CA GLU A 664 -2.24 -0.62 -4.70
C GLU A 664 -1.63 -2.02 -4.51
N GLY A 665 -0.82 -2.22 -3.47
CA GLY A 665 -0.23 -3.51 -3.13
C GLY A 665 -1.06 -4.35 -2.16
N TYR A 666 -1.72 -3.69 -1.20
CA TYR A 666 -2.29 -4.33 0.00
C TYR A 666 -3.65 -3.72 0.40
N PRO A 667 -4.68 -3.82 -0.44
CA PRO A 667 -6.02 -3.27 -0.14
C PRO A 667 -6.62 -3.85 1.15
N GLY A 668 -6.19 -5.06 1.55
CA GLY A 668 -6.56 -5.68 2.83
C GLY A 668 -6.12 -4.88 4.06
N ILE A 669 -4.96 -4.22 4.03
CA ILE A 669 -4.47 -3.38 5.14
C ILE A 669 -5.40 -2.17 5.31
N VAL A 670 -5.72 -1.51 4.20
CA VAL A 670 -6.64 -0.36 4.18
C VAL A 670 -8.01 -0.76 4.74
N ALA A 671 -8.56 -1.90 4.30
CA ALA A 671 -9.80 -2.43 4.82
C ALA A 671 -9.73 -2.81 6.31
N ASN A 672 -8.59 -3.36 6.77
CA ASN A 672 -8.38 -3.71 8.17
C ASN A 672 -8.43 -2.49 9.07
N VAL A 673 -7.77 -1.39 8.70
CA VAL A 673 -7.80 -0.14 9.49
C VAL A 673 -9.24 0.35 9.67
N VAL A 674 -10.02 0.43 8.60
CA VAL A 674 -11.43 0.88 8.67
C VAL A 674 -12.31 -0.10 9.46
N ARG A 675 -12.08 -1.42 9.31
CA ARG A 675 -12.81 -2.44 10.09
C ARG A 675 -12.48 -2.38 11.57
N THR A 676 -11.21 -2.22 11.94
CA THR A 676 -10.77 -2.10 13.32
C THR A 676 -11.30 -0.82 13.94
N ALA A 677 -11.21 0.31 13.25
CA ALA A 677 -11.79 1.57 13.72
C ALA A 677 -13.32 1.49 13.89
N GLY A 678 -14.01 0.73 13.03
CA GLY A 678 -15.45 0.47 13.14
C GLY A 678 -15.85 -0.45 14.30
N LYS A 679 -14.92 -1.22 14.89
CA LYS A 679 -15.16 -2.06 16.07
C LYS A 679 -15.00 -1.30 17.39
N LEU A 680 -14.40 -0.11 17.36
CA LEU A 680 -14.22 0.72 18.55
C LEU A 680 -15.58 1.20 19.08
N GLU A 681 -15.73 1.19 20.40
CA GLU A 681 -16.99 1.60 21.03
C GLU A 681 -17.23 3.10 20.89
N ARG A 682 -18.48 3.47 20.54
CA ARG A 682 -18.95 4.84 20.60
C ARG A 682 -19.38 5.16 22.02
N VAL A 683 -18.45 5.66 22.82
CA VAL A 683 -18.76 6.10 24.18
C VAL A 683 -19.45 7.47 24.12
N PRO A 684 -20.68 7.63 24.66
CA PRO A 684 -21.34 8.92 24.70
C PRO A 684 -20.58 9.86 25.65
N GLY A 685 -19.98 10.92 25.11
CA GLY A 685 -19.30 11.94 25.91
C GLY A 685 -20.28 12.80 26.71
N LYS A 686 -19.90 13.16 27.94
CA LYS A 686 -20.63 14.15 28.75
C LYS A 686 -20.21 15.58 28.41
N ASN A 687 -18.93 15.76 28.10
CA ASN A 687 -18.30 17.03 27.75
C ASN A 687 -17.78 16.97 26.31
N PHE A 688 -17.78 18.11 25.63
CA PHE A 688 -17.42 18.21 24.22
C PHE A 688 -16.40 19.33 24.01
N CYS A 689 -15.52 19.12 23.04
CA CYS A 689 -14.56 20.12 22.62
C CYS A 689 -15.29 21.30 21.97
N GLY A 690 -15.03 22.52 22.45
CA GLY A 690 -15.59 23.76 21.90
C GLY A 690 -15.15 24.04 20.47
N SER A 691 -13.97 23.56 20.05
CA SER A 691 -13.45 23.80 18.70
C SER A 691 -13.93 22.78 17.66
N CYS A 692 -13.81 21.47 17.94
CA CYS A 692 -14.13 20.41 16.96
C CYS A 692 -15.44 19.66 17.25
N GLY A 693 -16.10 19.95 18.38
CA GLY A 693 -17.35 19.30 18.77
C GLY A 693 -17.23 17.84 19.21
N MET A 694 -16.02 17.28 19.32
CA MET A 694 -15.81 15.87 19.70
C MET A 694 -15.89 15.66 21.20
N SER A 695 -16.31 14.46 21.62
CA SER A 695 -16.34 14.07 23.04
C SER A 695 -14.97 14.14 23.70
N LEU A 696 -14.92 14.66 24.92
CA LEU A 696 -13.70 14.79 25.72
C LEU A 696 -13.49 13.54 26.59
N ASP A 697 -12.25 13.03 26.57
CA ASP A 697 -11.77 12.00 27.50
C ASP A 697 -10.89 12.67 28.55
N VAL A 698 -11.50 13.20 29.61
CA VAL A 698 -10.77 13.99 30.62
C VAL A 698 -9.69 13.17 31.31
N GLU A 699 -9.93 11.89 31.56
CA GLU A 699 -8.99 10.98 32.21
C GLU A 699 -7.86 10.59 31.25
N GLY A 700 -8.20 10.23 30.00
CA GLY A 700 -7.22 9.94 28.96
C GLY A 700 -6.36 11.16 28.61
N ASP A 701 -6.96 12.32 28.40
CA ASP A 701 -6.26 13.58 28.09
C ASP A 701 -5.27 13.94 29.20
N SER A 702 -5.65 13.76 30.48
CA SER A 702 -4.76 14.02 31.63
C SER A 702 -3.60 13.02 31.71
N ARG A 703 -3.85 11.75 31.37
CA ARG A 703 -2.82 10.71 31.33
C ARG A 703 -1.81 10.96 30.20
N TRP A 704 -2.30 11.28 29.00
CA TRP A 704 -1.46 11.60 27.85
C TRP A 704 -0.64 12.87 28.04
N ALA A 705 -1.22 13.89 28.68
CA ALA A 705 -0.52 15.11 29.10
C ALA A 705 0.66 14.79 30.04
N GLY A 706 0.44 13.93 31.04
CA GLY A 706 1.48 13.54 32.00
C GLY A 706 2.60 12.63 31.44
N GLU A 707 2.32 11.78 30.44
CA GLU A 707 3.31 10.85 29.85
C GLU A 707 4.22 11.51 28.80
N ILE A 708 3.78 12.58 28.13
CA ILE A 708 4.53 13.28 27.07
C ILE A 708 5.29 14.51 27.60
N GLY A 709 5.01 14.94 28.84
CA GLY A 709 5.61 16.11 29.47
C GLY A 709 4.76 17.36 29.21
N ASP A 710 4.16 17.89 30.27
CA ASP A 710 3.45 19.16 30.24
C ASP A 710 4.44 20.32 30.19
N ASP A 711 4.60 20.97 29.04
CA ASP A 711 4.76 22.43 29.04
C ASP A 711 3.35 23.01 29.21
N LEU A 712 2.84 22.97 30.45
CA LEU A 712 1.81 23.94 30.86
C LEU A 712 2.48 25.30 30.80
N GLY A 713 2.50 25.88 29.60
CA GLY A 713 2.70 27.30 29.44
C GLY A 713 1.61 28.00 30.23
N ASP A 714 1.96 28.44 31.43
CA ASP A 714 1.30 29.52 32.18
C ASP A 714 1.43 30.85 31.40
N GLY A 715 1.08 30.82 30.11
CA GLY A 715 0.90 31.99 29.28
C GLY A 715 -0.45 32.65 29.63
N PRO A 716 -0.61 33.95 29.37
CA PRO A 716 -1.72 34.77 29.92
C PRO A 716 -3.16 34.42 29.47
N GLY A 717 -3.41 33.24 28.90
CA GLY A 717 -4.71 32.80 28.37
C GLY A 717 -5.38 31.63 29.11
N ALA A 718 -4.74 31.01 30.11
CA ALA A 718 -5.25 29.80 30.76
C ALA A 718 -6.47 30.00 31.69
N ALA A 719 -6.88 31.24 31.95
CA ALA A 719 -7.89 31.57 32.96
C ALA A 719 -9.30 31.88 32.42
N GLY A 720 -9.64 31.58 31.16
CA GLY A 720 -10.98 31.89 30.63
C GLY A 720 -11.46 31.27 29.32
N ALA A 721 -10.72 30.36 28.67
CA ALA A 721 -11.09 29.79 27.37
C ALA A 721 -11.84 28.45 27.49
N GLY A 722 -12.81 28.19 26.62
CA GLY A 722 -13.67 27.00 26.63
C GLY A 722 -12.93 25.64 26.57
N GLN A 723 -13.67 24.54 26.76
CA GLN A 723 -13.08 23.20 26.88
C GLN A 723 -12.52 22.71 25.53
N LEU A 724 -11.22 22.43 25.46
CA LEU A 724 -10.56 21.85 24.27
C LEU A 724 -10.12 20.40 24.51
N CYS A 725 -10.27 19.53 23.50
CA CYS A 725 -9.63 18.21 23.50
C CYS A 725 -8.12 18.32 23.29
N TYR A 726 -7.36 17.30 23.69
CA TYR A 726 -5.90 17.27 23.52
C TYR A 726 -5.45 17.63 22.09
N GLY A 727 -6.06 17.04 21.07
CA GLY A 727 -5.69 17.34 19.68
C GLY A 727 -5.98 18.78 19.25
N CYS A 728 -7.09 19.38 19.70
CA CYS A 728 -7.34 20.80 19.41
C CYS A 728 -6.38 21.72 20.18
N LYS A 729 -6.01 21.37 21.42
CA LYS A 729 -4.98 22.12 22.16
C LYS A 729 -3.68 22.16 21.39
N ARG A 730 -3.21 21.02 20.86
CA ARG A 730 -2.00 20.94 20.02
C ARG A 730 -2.15 21.71 18.71
N SER A 731 -3.26 21.51 17.99
CA SER A 731 -3.49 22.24 16.74
C SER A 731 -3.49 23.76 16.95
N ILE A 732 -4.00 24.25 18.09
CA ILE A 732 -4.13 25.69 18.38
C ILE A 732 -2.88 26.28 19.02
N HIS A 733 -2.25 25.59 19.97
CA HIS A 733 -1.17 26.13 20.80
C HIS A 733 0.23 25.63 20.45
N GLY A 734 0.35 24.55 19.67
CA GLY A 734 1.62 23.90 19.31
C GLY A 734 1.84 22.61 20.06
#